data_AF-A0A6T7I481-F1
#
_entry.id   AF-A0A6T7I481-F1
#
_cell.length_a   1.000
_cell.length_b   1.000
_cell.length_c   1.000
_cell.angle_alpha   90.00
_cell.angle_beta   90.00
_cell.angle_gamma   90.00
#
_symmetry.space_group_name_H-M   'P 1'
#
loop_
_entity.id
_entity.type
_entity.pdbx_description
1 polymer ?
#
loop_
_entity_poly.entity_id
_entity_poly.type
_entity_poly.pdbx_seq_one_letter_code
_entity_poly.pdbx_strand_id
1 'polypeptide(L)'
;MVMSSQSKRTTTTPGRREYIIQLLRSRSSSSLKVLHQSSSSFLKQVNVPSTEIGDRVGTANENAKASTNNSSFRMFANIACLVGVLALGNVVSYITLEFAIVGKGRHSKDLNYVKKFEAFENPFPEIVRDTIPHLQKWYRAIGEGPLLPALPMKTSPKYTSETETKEGTCLGGLINDLQTVVPYTSPLLAQLVVQNLGLVESPLIRQHLQDLLTKPQALISQYVDTEQCMSSNAAIKEIACILAEDESIASLSLFARDTIHKNKHVVEYIVNYAAVVDKLTLALLDDNAALFEALEIMINVQRIHMENLYKFHFSGEVLDFMLAKYRSMAIALQSFGKIVAENKASSDMAFLLQMNILEAVKIDIDIGNDANARVGLALAASVQFNPFVENNKAKWRLGTEWVNAYIAWNFGFVVGSVSLDKINKLLIPSVTCTANTRQGEDFIAARVISLALTLLHWYQPPKPGIDISYEKREAIQEFFEEQKTSSRPSQIKYSKISTAIGVANLNRAIIASPSSDTVEKMLYELCAEECHDTSWQLSDTNPISKMSDDDFQLYVGFVIWGTVLIAGLGLELLVWRVFLQDNWTQVHETLWKFAQFAFPLLAATTLGLALFRNYIALPFLVAALWKFGFPETLLYMHVALYDGSISRLARISDFLNATGTVLHHGSASLLICMLLAGVLPSDRTYVNPILILLIQHWFVLLRYVHKVSYYVVMLATEAWFQWAVISDFESMRSIHWVGSQCAAMMLLAHWLYLNAAMIELLVRGQSDESEEGVLMRRLAQMDTPGSKEELDELIEDPSAISENSFFSDNDEGDEELLNDVRKQKTTRNVDWAMAA
;
A
#
# COMPACT_ATOMS: atom_id res chain seq x y z
N MET A 1 82.27 -7.96 -5.65
CA MET A 1 83.51 -7.22 -5.30
C MET A 1 83.59 -7.03 -3.79
N VAL A 2 84.78 -6.72 -3.25
CA VAL A 2 85.04 -6.73 -1.79
C VAL A 2 85.41 -5.33 -1.29
N MET A 3 84.72 -4.85 -0.26
CA MET A 3 85.21 -4.09 0.91
C MET A 3 83.99 -3.73 1.79
N SER A 4 83.93 -3.86 3.13
CA SER A 4 84.91 -3.99 4.23
C SER A 4 85.38 -2.67 4.87
N SER A 5 84.73 -2.31 6.00
CA SER A 5 85.31 -1.46 7.06
C SER A 5 84.61 -1.76 8.41
N GLN A 6 85.38 -2.06 9.47
CA GLN A 6 84.90 -2.25 10.84
C GLN A 6 85.39 -1.14 11.77
N SER A 7 84.60 -0.76 12.79
CA SER A 7 84.96 -0.06 14.07
C SER A 7 83.69 0.58 14.64
N LYS A 8 83.32 0.54 15.94
CA LYS A 8 83.94 0.00 17.17
C LYS A 8 82.83 -0.33 18.21
N ARG A 9 83.15 -1.08 19.27
CA ARG A 9 82.35 -1.17 20.54
C ARG A 9 82.67 0.05 21.45
N THR A 10 82.04 0.35 22.60
CA THR A 10 81.03 -0.27 23.51
C THR A 10 79.99 0.82 23.89
N THR A 11 78.97 0.67 24.75
CA THR A 11 78.43 -0.37 25.68
C THR A 11 76.97 -0.74 25.24
N THR A 12 75.94 -1.18 26.01
CA THR A 12 75.67 -1.46 27.45
C THR A 12 74.61 -2.59 27.57
N THR A 13 73.94 -2.74 28.73
CA THR A 13 72.93 -3.74 29.11
C THR A 13 71.95 -3.15 30.14
N PRO A 14 70.84 -3.81 30.54
CA PRO A 14 70.13 -4.99 29.98
C PRO A 14 68.58 -4.80 29.82
N GLY A 15 67.86 -5.79 29.27
CA GLY A 15 66.40 -5.89 29.50
C GLY A 15 65.61 -6.92 28.67
N ARG A 16 64.90 -7.83 29.36
CA ARG A 16 63.77 -8.69 28.91
C ARG A 16 63.90 -9.50 27.60
N ARG A 17 64.31 -10.77 27.76
CA ARG A 17 63.67 -11.92 27.07
C ARG A 17 62.77 -12.63 28.07
N GLU A 18 61.44 -12.59 27.88
CA GLU A 18 60.43 -13.51 28.45
C GLU A 18 59.03 -12.92 28.20
N TYR A 19 58.26 -13.45 27.22
CA TYR A 19 56.78 -13.54 27.27
C TYR A 19 56.13 -14.31 26.08
N ILE A 20 56.79 -15.36 25.54
CA ILE A 20 56.18 -16.24 24.52
C ILE A 20 56.32 -17.70 24.98
N ILE A 21 55.35 -18.15 25.79
CA ILE A 21 54.84 -19.54 25.98
C ILE A 21 53.78 -19.47 27.12
N GLN A 22 52.54 -19.06 26.82
CA GLN A 22 51.38 -19.35 27.69
C GLN A 22 49.98 -19.23 27.07
N LEU A 23 49.83 -19.13 25.74
CA LEU A 23 48.54 -18.83 25.09
C LEU A 23 48.07 -19.88 24.05
N LEU A 24 48.54 -21.13 24.16
CA LEU A 24 48.15 -22.25 23.27
C LEU A 24 47.85 -23.58 24.01
N ARG A 25 47.19 -23.54 25.18
CA ARG A 25 46.69 -24.76 25.89
C ARG A 25 45.37 -24.53 26.66
N SER A 26 44.25 -24.34 25.94
CA SER A 26 42.89 -24.38 26.54
C SER A 26 41.75 -24.54 25.50
N ARG A 27 41.88 -25.46 24.54
CA ARG A 27 40.78 -25.83 23.61
C ARG A 27 40.67 -27.35 23.38
N SER A 28 40.14 -28.07 24.37
CA SER A 28 39.47 -29.37 24.16
C SER A 28 38.61 -29.75 25.37
N SER A 29 37.58 -30.57 25.11
CA SER A 29 36.85 -31.42 26.08
C SER A 29 36.29 -30.80 27.37
N SER A 30 35.02 -30.41 27.33
CA SER A 30 33.99 -31.06 28.17
C SER A 30 32.58 -30.82 27.62
N SER A 31 31.76 -31.88 27.59
CA SER A 31 30.35 -31.84 27.20
C SER A 31 29.56 -32.87 28.01
N LEU A 32 28.25 -32.64 28.15
CA LEU A 32 27.23 -33.46 28.84
C LEU A 32 27.24 -33.52 30.38
N LYS A 33 26.00 -33.50 30.92
CA LYS A 33 25.56 -33.65 32.33
C LYS A 33 25.94 -32.44 33.22
N VAL A 34 25.08 -31.90 34.08
CA VAL A 34 23.97 -32.50 34.87
C VAL A 34 22.66 -31.68 34.79
N LEU A 35 21.54 -32.28 35.22
CA LEU A 35 20.18 -31.72 35.27
C LEU A 35 19.73 -31.48 36.73
N HIS A 36 18.78 -30.54 36.93
CA HIS A 36 18.01 -30.26 38.15
C HIS A 36 18.69 -29.63 39.38
N GLN A 37 17.85 -28.88 40.13
CA GLN A 37 18.07 -28.20 41.42
C GLN A 37 19.08 -27.03 41.38
N SER A 38 18.95 -25.97 42.20
CA SER A 38 18.02 -25.76 43.33
C SER A 38 17.35 -24.38 43.30
N SER A 39 16.12 -24.32 43.82
CA SER A 39 15.45 -23.08 44.24
C SER A 39 15.84 -22.69 45.69
N SER A 40 15.43 -21.48 46.10
CA SER A 40 15.43 -20.92 47.47
C SER A 40 16.72 -20.27 48.03
N SER A 41 16.49 -19.39 49.02
CA SER A 41 17.42 -18.58 49.82
C SER A 41 18.44 -17.69 49.09
N PHE A 42 18.11 -16.40 48.95
CA PHE A 42 18.84 -15.38 49.70
C PHE A 42 17.95 -14.17 50.05
N LEU A 43 17.74 -13.94 51.34
CA LEU A 43 17.05 -12.77 51.88
C LEU A 43 17.96 -12.11 52.90
N LYS A 44 18.45 -10.89 52.62
CA LYS A 44 18.71 -9.84 53.65
C LYS A 44 19.16 -8.49 53.08
N GLN A 45 18.38 -7.47 53.44
CA GLN A 45 18.81 -6.15 53.88
C GLN A 45 19.74 -5.30 52.98
N VAL A 46 19.11 -4.42 52.20
CA VAL A 46 19.49 -2.99 52.19
C VAL A 46 18.20 -2.18 52.42
N ASN A 47 18.22 -1.23 53.36
CA ASN A 47 17.10 -0.33 53.63
C ASN A 47 17.36 1.04 52.99
N VAL A 48 16.48 1.48 52.08
CA VAL A 48 16.36 2.86 51.58
C VAL A 48 14.85 3.15 51.47
N PRO A 49 14.34 4.34 51.88
CA PRO A 49 12.91 4.52 52.16
C PRO A 49 12.01 4.69 50.93
N SER A 50 10.72 4.49 51.17
CA SER A 50 9.64 4.44 50.18
C SER A 50 9.00 5.80 49.86
N THR A 51 8.84 6.09 48.58
CA THR A 51 7.79 6.94 48.01
C THR A 51 7.46 6.44 46.60
N GLU A 52 6.17 6.47 46.23
CA GLU A 52 5.64 6.32 44.87
C GLU A 52 6.10 5.10 44.03
N ILE A 53 5.44 3.96 44.25
CA ILE A 53 5.20 2.97 43.19
C ILE A 53 3.70 2.63 43.18
N GLY A 54 2.97 3.24 42.24
CA GLY A 54 1.71 2.75 41.71
C GLY A 54 1.87 2.42 40.22
N ASP A 55 0.98 1.59 39.68
CA ASP A 55 0.67 1.48 38.26
C ASP A 55 1.84 1.22 37.28
N ARG A 56 2.51 0.07 37.44
CA ARG A 56 3.27 -0.59 36.34
C ARG A 56 3.01 -2.10 36.22
N VAL A 57 1.73 -2.51 36.23
CA VAL A 57 1.30 -3.86 35.81
C VAL A 57 -0.01 -3.76 35.00
N GLY A 58 0.08 -3.51 33.70
CA GLY A 58 -1.10 -3.40 32.82
C GLY A 58 -0.81 -3.60 31.33
N THR A 59 0.08 -2.79 30.77
CA THR A 59 0.30 -2.65 29.30
C THR A 59 0.71 -3.91 28.54
N ALA A 60 1.20 -4.95 29.21
CA ALA A 60 1.56 -6.22 28.57
C ALA A 60 0.35 -7.05 28.10
N ASN A 61 -0.86 -6.76 28.58
CA ASN A 61 -2.05 -7.61 28.37
C ASN A 61 -3.06 -7.06 27.34
N GLU A 62 -2.79 -5.90 26.75
CA GLU A 62 -3.74 -5.20 25.85
C GLU A 62 -3.37 -5.35 24.38
N ASN A 63 -2.07 -5.34 24.05
CA ASN A 63 -1.58 -5.67 22.70
C ASN A 63 -1.97 -7.10 22.26
N ALA A 64 -2.21 -8.00 23.21
CA ALA A 64 -2.76 -9.33 22.95
C ALA A 64 -4.25 -9.30 22.52
N LYS A 65 -5.04 -8.34 23.04
CA LYS A 65 -6.49 -8.23 22.75
C LYS A 65 -6.77 -7.65 21.37
N ALA A 66 -5.98 -6.67 20.92
CA ALA A 66 -6.13 -6.08 19.58
C ALA A 66 -6.07 -7.15 18.48
N SER A 67 -5.10 -8.06 18.57
CA SER A 67 -4.96 -9.22 17.67
C SER A 67 -6.19 -10.12 17.65
N THR A 68 -6.81 -10.39 18.82
CA THR A 68 -8.00 -11.26 18.93
C THR A 68 -9.29 -10.64 18.41
N ASN A 69 -9.37 -9.31 18.28
CA ASN A 69 -10.57 -8.65 17.74
C ASN A 69 -10.71 -8.92 16.24
N ASN A 70 -9.63 -8.84 15.47
CA ASN A 70 -9.65 -9.14 14.03
C ASN A 70 -9.90 -10.62 13.72
N SER A 71 -9.48 -11.55 14.59
CA SER A 71 -9.94 -12.95 14.46
C SER A 71 -11.42 -13.08 14.78
N SER A 72 -11.95 -12.32 15.75
CA SER A 72 -13.35 -12.39 16.17
C SER A 72 -14.32 -11.81 15.13
N PHE A 73 -14.00 -10.67 14.50
CA PHE A 73 -14.82 -10.12 13.41
C PHE A 73 -14.78 -11.02 12.17
N ARG A 74 -13.60 -11.53 11.77
CA ARG A 74 -13.50 -12.53 10.69
C ARG A 74 -14.23 -13.82 11.03
N MET A 75 -14.20 -14.26 12.28
CA MET A 75 -15.00 -15.40 12.74
C MET A 75 -16.51 -15.09 12.68
N PHE A 76 -16.96 -13.88 13.00
CA PHE A 76 -18.37 -13.48 12.85
C PHE A 76 -18.81 -13.34 11.39
N ALA A 77 -18.00 -12.77 10.50
CA ALA A 77 -18.28 -12.70 9.07
C ALA A 77 -18.30 -14.10 8.43
N ASN A 78 -17.33 -14.95 8.80
CA ASN A 78 -17.33 -16.35 8.43
C ASN A 78 -18.55 -17.08 9.01
N ILE A 79 -18.95 -16.83 10.27
CA ILE A 79 -20.16 -17.43 10.87
C ILE A 79 -21.44 -16.91 10.22
N ALA A 80 -21.53 -15.65 9.80
CA ALA A 80 -22.70 -15.15 9.08
C ALA A 80 -22.84 -15.83 7.71
N CYS A 81 -21.74 -15.89 6.95
CA CYS A 81 -21.67 -16.64 5.69
C CYS A 81 -21.94 -18.14 5.91
N LEU A 82 -21.38 -18.72 6.97
CA LEU A 82 -21.51 -20.13 7.34
C LEU A 82 -22.87 -20.46 7.97
N VAL A 83 -23.62 -19.51 8.52
CA VAL A 83 -25.01 -19.73 8.97
C VAL A 83 -25.96 -19.67 7.77
N GLY A 84 -25.72 -18.75 6.82
CA GLY A 84 -26.38 -18.79 5.51
C GLY A 84 -26.11 -20.09 4.74
N VAL A 85 -24.92 -20.68 4.89
CA VAL A 85 -24.56 -21.96 4.26
C VAL A 85 -24.96 -23.19 5.08
N LEU A 86 -24.83 -23.22 6.40
CA LEU A 86 -25.19 -24.36 7.27
C LEU A 86 -26.71 -24.52 7.45
N ALA A 87 -27.50 -23.50 7.12
CA ALA A 87 -28.93 -23.68 6.89
C ALA A 87 -29.24 -24.70 5.77
N LEU A 88 -28.27 -24.99 4.87
CA LEU A 88 -28.46 -25.84 3.68
C LEU A 88 -27.32 -26.84 3.37
N GLY A 89 -26.13 -26.76 3.98
CA GLY A 89 -24.91 -27.33 3.38
C GLY A 89 -23.91 -28.02 4.32
N ASN A 90 -24.21 -29.23 4.79
CA ASN A 90 -23.24 -30.09 5.52
C ASN A 90 -22.26 -30.88 4.60
N VAL A 91 -22.37 -30.76 3.27
CA VAL A 91 -21.63 -31.62 2.30
C VAL A 91 -20.38 -30.94 1.72
N VAL A 92 -20.40 -29.61 1.54
CA VAL A 92 -19.39 -28.90 0.74
C VAL A 92 -18.01 -28.85 1.42
N SER A 93 -17.98 -28.63 2.73
CA SER A 93 -16.75 -28.41 3.50
C SER A 93 -15.74 -29.56 3.49
N TYR A 94 -16.15 -30.76 3.06
CA TYR A 94 -15.27 -31.93 2.99
C TYR A 94 -14.42 -31.99 1.70
N ILE A 95 -14.86 -31.32 0.62
CA ILE A 95 -14.22 -31.42 -0.71
C ILE A 95 -13.13 -30.35 -0.89
N THR A 96 -13.32 -29.16 -0.32
CA THR A 96 -12.43 -27.99 -0.55
C THR A 96 -11.06 -28.09 0.13
N LEU A 97 -10.85 -29.05 1.05
CA LEU A 97 -9.64 -29.11 1.88
C LEU A 97 -8.47 -29.85 1.21
N GLU A 98 -8.75 -30.90 0.42
CA GLU A 98 -7.72 -31.75 -0.23
C GLU A 98 -6.92 -31.00 -1.33
N PHE A 99 -7.59 -30.15 -2.12
CA PHE A 99 -6.95 -29.48 -3.27
C PHE A 99 -5.93 -28.40 -2.87
N ALA A 100 -5.83 -28.01 -1.60
CA ALA A 100 -4.98 -26.91 -1.14
C ALA A 100 -3.49 -27.26 -0.97
N ILE A 101 -3.09 -28.54 -1.14
CA ILE A 101 -1.76 -29.03 -0.71
C ILE A 101 -0.75 -29.20 -1.87
N VAL A 102 -1.21 -29.39 -3.12
CA VAL A 102 -0.34 -29.73 -4.27
C VAL A 102 0.03 -28.49 -5.09
N GLY A 103 0.83 -27.58 -4.51
CA GLY A 103 1.12 -26.26 -5.11
C GLY A 103 2.54 -25.69 -4.93
N LYS A 104 3.52 -26.45 -4.44
CA LYS A 104 4.89 -25.91 -4.21
C LYS A 104 5.77 -25.92 -5.47
N GLY A 105 5.51 -24.96 -6.36
CA GLY A 105 6.42 -24.59 -7.46
C GLY A 105 7.75 -24.02 -6.96
N ARG A 106 8.80 -24.10 -7.82
CA ARG A 106 10.11 -23.48 -7.53
C ARG A 106 10.05 -21.98 -7.79
N HIS A 107 10.35 -21.18 -6.78
CA HIS A 107 10.70 -19.76 -6.96
C HIS A 107 12.03 -19.40 -6.29
N SER A 108 12.65 -18.37 -6.86
CA SER A 108 13.95 -17.73 -6.59
C SER A 108 14.74 -18.12 -5.31
N LYS A 109 16.05 -18.33 -5.48
CA LYS A 109 17.01 -18.42 -4.36
C LYS A 109 17.28 -17.07 -3.69
N ASP A 110 17.03 -15.99 -4.40
CA ASP A 110 17.42 -14.61 -4.07
C ASP A 110 16.52 -14.05 -2.94
N LEU A 111 15.26 -14.51 -2.89
CA LEU A 111 14.32 -14.28 -1.77
C LEU A 111 14.83 -14.74 -0.39
N ASN A 112 15.88 -15.58 -0.31
CA ASN A 112 16.50 -15.94 0.97
C ASN A 112 17.45 -14.86 1.52
N TYR A 113 17.94 -13.92 0.71
CA TYR A 113 18.76 -12.80 1.21
C TYR A 113 17.90 -11.83 2.04
N VAL A 114 16.74 -11.43 1.52
CA VAL A 114 15.81 -10.50 2.18
C VAL A 114 15.37 -11.01 3.56
N LYS A 115 15.20 -12.33 3.72
CA LYS A 115 14.78 -12.97 4.99
C LYS A 115 15.89 -13.10 6.05
N LYS A 116 17.14 -12.72 5.75
CA LYS A 116 18.29 -12.93 6.63
C LYS A 116 18.72 -11.67 7.40
N PHE A 117 18.18 -10.50 7.05
CA PHE A 117 18.37 -9.30 7.86
C PHE A 117 17.60 -9.44 9.18
N GLU A 118 18.31 -9.27 10.31
CA GLU A 118 17.64 -9.01 11.58
C GLU A 118 16.75 -7.77 11.41
N ALA A 119 15.49 -7.86 11.84
CA ALA A 119 14.62 -6.69 11.83
C ALA A 119 15.26 -5.60 12.70
N PHE A 120 15.53 -4.43 12.10
CA PHE A 120 15.86 -3.26 12.89
C PHE A 120 14.75 -3.02 13.90
N GLU A 121 15.12 -2.79 15.16
CA GLU A 121 14.21 -2.21 16.12
C GLU A 121 13.74 -0.87 15.54
N ASN A 122 12.44 -0.76 15.31
CA ASN A 122 11.85 0.35 14.60
C ASN A 122 12.09 1.64 15.43
N PRO A 123 12.84 2.64 14.94
CA PRO A 123 13.11 3.85 15.70
C PRO A 123 11.93 4.82 15.63
N PHE A 124 10.97 4.63 14.71
CA PHE A 124 9.91 5.61 14.48
C PHE A 124 8.97 5.85 15.66
N PRO A 125 8.63 4.90 16.55
CA PRO A 125 7.89 5.21 17.78
C PRO A 125 8.58 6.24 18.67
N GLU A 126 9.91 6.17 18.84
CA GLU A 126 10.66 7.16 19.62
C GLU A 126 10.77 8.49 18.88
N ILE A 127 11.09 8.46 17.58
CA ILE A 127 11.18 9.65 16.73
C ILE A 127 9.82 10.38 16.69
N VAL A 128 8.71 9.66 16.51
CA VAL A 128 7.34 10.19 16.46
C VAL A 128 6.98 10.86 17.78
N ARG A 129 7.21 10.17 18.91
CA ARG A 129 6.82 10.64 20.25
C ARG A 129 7.52 11.94 20.69
N ASP A 130 8.72 12.20 20.17
CA ASP A 130 9.48 13.45 20.41
C ASP A 130 9.26 14.49 19.28
N THR A 131 9.42 14.09 18.03
CA THR A 131 9.39 15.01 16.87
C THR A 131 8.00 15.57 16.63
N ILE A 132 6.95 14.74 16.62
CA ILE A 132 5.62 15.19 16.19
C ILE A 132 4.98 16.18 17.18
N PRO A 133 5.00 15.96 18.51
CA PRO A 133 4.55 16.97 19.48
C PRO A 133 5.36 18.26 19.44
N HIS A 134 6.68 18.19 19.20
CA HIS A 134 7.50 19.39 19.00
C HIS A 134 7.00 20.19 17.79
N LEU A 135 6.81 19.52 16.63
CA LEU A 135 6.38 20.16 15.41
C LEU A 135 4.96 20.73 15.49
N GLN A 136 4.01 20.01 16.08
CA GLN A 136 2.65 20.52 16.33
C GLN A 136 2.69 21.77 17.23
N LYS A 137 3.52 21.76 18.29
CA LYS A 137 3.68 22.91 19.20
C LYS A 137 4.28 24.13 18.48
N TRP A 138 5.33 23.95 17.68
CA TRP A 138 5.92 25.03 16.89
C TRP A 138 4.96 25.55 15.82
N TYR A 139 4.30 24.65 15.08
CA TYR A 139 3.37 24.99 14.02
C TYR A 139 2.21 25.86 14.53
N ARG A 140 1.62 25.48 15.67
CA ARG A 140 0.56 26.28 16.34
C ARG A 140 1.09 27.59 16.90
N ALA A 141 2.37 27.67 17.30
CA ALA A 141 2.99 28.89 17.81
C ALA A 141 3.31 29.92 16.71
N ILE A 142 3.59 29.50 15.48
CA ILE A 142 3.78 30.42 14.33
C ILE A 142 2.46 30.92 13.71
N GLY A 143 1.32 30.37 14.15
CA GLY A 143 -0.04 30.80 13.79
C GLY A 143 -0.53 30.33 12.42
N GLU A 144 -1.83 30.51 12.16
CA GLU A 144 -2.56 30.08 10.94
C GLU A 144 -2.17 30.82 9.64
N GLY A 145 -1.03 31.52 9.63
CA GLY A 145 -0.47 32.06 8.39
C GLY A 145 -0.07 30.91 7.44
N PRO A 146 -0.17 31.10 6.11
CA PRO A 146 0.27 30.07 5.17
C PRO A 146 1.75 29.76 5.41
N LEU A 147 2.13 28.48 5.33
CA LEU A 147 3.51 28.04 5.63
C LEU A 147 4.51 28.77 4.73
N LEU A 148 4.17 28.87 3.45
CA LEU A 148 4.91 29.59 2.42
C LEU A 148 4.18 30.91 2.10
N PRO A 149 4.89 31.99 1.73
CA PRO A 149 4.24 33.17 1.19
C PRO A 149 3.41 32.79 -0.03
N ALA A 150 2.18 33.33 -0.13
CA ALA A 150 1.29 33.03 -1.24
C ALA A 150 1.97 33.40 -2.57
N LEU A 151 2.18 32.41 -3.45
CA LEU A 151 2.87 32.59 -4.74
C LEU A 151 2.28 33.81 -5.48
N PRO A 152 3.08 34.84 -5.81
CA PRO A 152 2.57 36.09 -6.37
C PRO A 152 1.90 35.83 -7.72
N MET A 153 0.56 35.86 -7.75
CA MET A 153 -0.23 35.53 -8.94
C MET A 153 0.00 36.55 -10.06
N LYS A 154 0.92 36.22 -10.97
CA LYS A 154 1.05 36.80 -12.32
C LYS A 154 1.10 38.33 -12.40
N THR A 155 1.78 38.97 -11.45
CA THR A 155 2.89 39.81 -11.88
C THR A 155 4.18 39.07 -11.57
N SER A 156 4.79 38.47 -12.60
CA SER A 156 6.24 38.27 -12.53
C SER A 156 6.82 39.68 -12.33
N PRO A 157 7.52 39.99 -11.23
CA PRO A 157 8.20 41.26 -11.12
C PRO A 157 9.12 41.37 -12.34
N LYS A 158 9.27 42.57 -12.91
CA LYS A 158 10.20 42.77 -14.03
C LYS A 158 11.63 42.58 -13.52
N TYR A 159 12.07 41.33 -13.47
CA TYR A 159 13.48 40.97 -13.51
C TYR A 159 14.03 41.63 -14.77
N THR A 160 14.74 42.72 -14.56
CA THR A 160 15.57 43.30 -15.61
C THR A 160 16.62 42.25 -15.94
N SER A 161 16.89 42.04 -17.23
CA SER A 161 17.81 40.97 -17.68
C SER A 161 19.20 41.05 -17.03
N GLU A 162 19.56 42.21 -16.48
CA GLU A 162 20.76 42.43 -15.69
C GLU A 162 20.87 41.53 -14.44
N THR A 163 19.81 41.30 -13.66
CA THR A 163 19.89 40.40 -12.49
C THR A 163 20.04 38.94 -12.91
N GLU A 164 19.31 38.51 -13.94
CA GLU A 164 19.43 37.15 -14.49
C GLU A 164 20.84 36.88 -15.05
N THR A 165 21.47 37.87 -15.71
CA THR A 165 22.88 37.76 -16.12
C THR A 165 23.87 37.71 -14.95
N LYS A 166 23.57 38.34 -13.81
CA LYS A 166 24.43 38.23 -12.62
C LYS A 166 24.28 36.89 -11.91
N GLU A 167 23.05 36.45 -11.66
CA GLU A 167 22.76 35.20 -10.93
C GLU A 167 23.45 33.98 -11.56
N GLY A 168 23.51 33.92 -12.90
CA GLY A 168 24.25 32.87 -13.61
C GLY A 168 25.78 32.91 -13.38
N THR A 169 26.38 34.09 -13.24
CA THR A 169 27.84 34.23 -13.15
C THR A 169 28.43 33.83 -11.79
N CYS A 170 27.67 33.89 -10.69
CA CYS A 170 28.15 33.47 -9.37
C CYS A 170 28.33 31.95 -9.31
N LEU A 171 27.32 31.19 -9.74
CA LEU A 171 27.36 29.73 -9.79
C LEU A 171 28.38 29.23 -10.83
N GLY A 172 28.33 29.73 -12.06
CA GLY A 172 29.29 29.34 -13.11
C GLY A 172 30.73 29.72 -12.76
N GLY A 173 30.92 30.85 -12.06
CA GLY A 173 32.22 31.25 -11.51
C GLY A 173 32.77 30.24 -10.50
N LEU A 174 31.94 29.78 -9.56
CA LEU A 174 32.31 28.74 -8.60
C LEU A 174 32.65 27.41 -9.30
N ILE A 175 31.82 26.95 -10.23
CA ILE A 175 32.06 25.69 -10.97
C ILE A 175 33.35 25.78 -11.79
N ASN A 176 33.61 26.91 -12.45
CA ASN A 176 34.86 27.18 -13.16
C ASN A 176 36.09 27.18 -12.22
N ASP A 177 35.99 27.77 -11.03
CA ASP A 177 37.09 27.80 -10.06
C ASP A 177 37.40 26.38 -9.52
N LEU A 178 36.36 25.59 -9.25
CA LEU A 178 36.50 24.17 -8.89
C LEU A 178 37.16 23.36 -10.02
N GLN A 179 36.68 23.53 -11.27
CA GLN A 179 37.26 22.88 -12.45
C GLN A 179 38.72 23.28 -12.69
N THR A 180 39.07 24.53 -12.43
CA THR A 180 40.46 25.04 -12.56
C THR A 180 41.38 24.41 -11.53
N VAL A 181 40.90 24.13 -10.32
CA VAL A 181 41.69 23.57 -9.21
C VAL A 181 41.73 22.04 -9.24
N VAL A 182 40.65 21.38 -9.70
CA VAL A 182 40.48 19.92 -9.77
C VAL A 182 39.89 19.48 -11.14
N PRO A 183 40.63 19.61 -12.26
CA PRO A 183 40.11 19.23 -13.58
C PRO A 183 39.97 17.71 -13.80
N TYR A 184 40.60 16.89 -12.96
CA TYR A 184 40.58 15.42 -13.04
C TYR A 184 40.42 14.76 -11.67
N THR A 185 39.82 13.57 -11.65
CA THR A 185 39.86 12.68 -10.48
C THR A 185 41.27 12.11 -10.27
N SER A 186 41.55 11.68 -9.04
CA SER A 186 42.79 11.08 -8.60
C SER A 186 42.50 9.66 -8.09
N PRO A 187 42.98 8.59 -8.76
CA PRO A 187 42.68 7.21 -8.37
C PRO A 187 43.00 6.88 -6.91
N LEU A 188 44.05 7.49 -6.35
CA LEU A 188 44.44 7.32 -4.95
C LEU A 188 43.44 7.98 -3.98
N LEU A 189 42.87 9.13 -4.35
CA LEU A 189 41.80 9.77 -3.56
C LEU A 189 40.47 9.02 -3.72
N ALA A 190 40.14 8.54 -4.92
CA ALA A 190 38.98 7.67 -5.14
C ALA A 190 39.08 6.39 -4.29
N GLN A 191 40.26 5.74 -4.25
CA GLN A 191 40.53 4.58 -3.40
C GLN A 191 40.41 4.91 -1.91
N LEU A 192 40.89 6.09 -1.47
CA LEU A 192 40.71 6.56 -0.09
C LEU A 192 39.24 6.84 0.25
N VAL A 193 38.44 7.35 -0.69
CA VAL A 193 36.99 7.52 -0.48
C VAL A 193 36.31 6.17 -0.33
N VAL A 194 36.59 5.19 -1.19
CA VAL A 194 36.05 3.82 -1.08
C VAL A 194 36.47 3.16 0.24
N GLN A 195 37.68 3.44 0.74
CA GLN A 195 38.13 3.04 2.08
C GLN A 195 37.28 3.67 3.18
N ASN A 196 37.03 4.98 3.07
CA ASN A 196 36.30 5.77 4.06
C ASN A 196 34.77 5.60 3.97
N LEU A 197 34.27 4.91 2.95
CA LEU A 197 32.91 4.34 2.86
C LEU A 197 32.83 2.90 3.41
N GLY A 198 33.97 2.27 3.73
CA GLY A 198 34.04 0.89 4.20
C GLY A 198 33.83 -0.18 3.11
N LEU A 199 33.80 0.19 1.82
CA LEU A 199 33.42 -0.67 0.70
C LEU A 199 34.61 -1.32 -0.04
N VAL A 200 35.85 -1.17 0.45
CA VAL A 200 37.06 -1.62 -0.29
C VAL A 200 37.06 -3.10 -0.64
N GLU A 201 36.51 -4.00 0.17
CA GLU A 201 36.57 -5.44 -0.13
C GLU A 201 35.47 -5.91 -1.10
N SER A 202 34.58 -5.03 -1.55
CA SER A 202 33.50 -5.38 -2.47
C SER A 202 33.97 -5.52 -3.94
N PRO A 203 33.83 -6.69 -4.59
CA PRO A 203 34.15 -6.84 -6.00
C PRO A 203 33.20 -6.05 -6.92
N LEU A 204 31.88 -6.00 -6.66
CA LEU A 204 30.94 -5.29 -7.53
C LEU A 204 31.14 -3.77 -7.46
N ILE A 205 31.35 -3.22 -6.26
CA ILE A 205 31.69 -1.79 -6.08
C ILE A 205 33.00 -1.43 -6.78
N ARG A 206 34.05 -2.28 -6.67
CA ARG A 206 35.29 -2.08 -7.43
C ARG A 206 35.07 -2.12 -8.93
N GLN A 207 34.23 -3.04 -9.43
CA GLN A 207 33.93 -3.17 -10.86
C GLN A 207 33.27 -1.89 -11.41
N HIS A 208 32.25 -1.35 -10.72
CA HIS A 208 31.57 -0.11 -11.13
C HIS A 208 32.44 1.15 -11.03
N LEU A 209 33.46 1.13 -10.17
CA LEU A 209 34.45 2.21 -10.01
C LEU A 209 35.78 1.97 -10.76
N GLN A 210 35.89 0.92 -11.57
CA GLN A 210 37.17 0.47 -12.12
C GLN A 210 37.94 1.56 -12.89
N ASP A 211 37.25 2.41 -13.67
CA ASP A 211 37.89 3.54 -14.36
C ASP A 211 38.44 4.58 -13.36
N LEU A 212 37.63 4.98 -12.38
CA LEU A 212 38.02 5.94 -11.33
C LEU A 212 39.18 5.43 -10.47
N LEU A 213 39.23 4.11 -10.21
CA LEU A 213 40.26 3.47 -9.39
C LEU A 213 41.56 3.15 -10.14
N THR A 214 41.63 3.31 -11.46
CA THR A 214 42.83 2.97 -12.26
C THR A 214 43.48 4.13 -13.01
N LYS A 215 42.73 5.17 -13.39
CA LYS A 215 43.23 6.30 -14.20
C LYS A 215 42.46 7.58 -13.90
N PRO A 216 43.10 8.76 -13.91
CA PRO A 216 42.40 10.05 -13.81
C PRO A 216 41.27 10.17 -14.85
N GLN A 217 40.07 10.52 -14.41
CA GLN A 217 38.93 10.83 -15.28
C GLN A 217 38.74 12.36 -15.34
N ALA A 218 38.41 12.90 -16.51
CA ALA A 218 38.11 14.32 -16.66
C ALA A 218 36.75 14.64 -16.03
N LEU A 219 36.68 15.70 -15.23
CA LEU A 219 35.48 16.06 -14.47
C LEU A 219 34.53 17.01 -15.21
N ILE A 220 34.88 17.42 -16.43
CA ILE A 220 34.14 18.42 -17.23
C ILE A 220 32.65 18.11 -17.38
N SER A 221 32.26 16.86 -17.61
CA SER A 221 30.84 16.49 -17.70
C SER A 221 30.13 16.65 -16.35
N GLN A 222 30.72 16.13 -15.27
CA GLN A 222 30.17 16.25 -13.92
C GLN A 222 30.00 17.73 -13.51
N TYR A 223 30.93 18.61 -13.89
CA TYR A 223 30.82 20.05 -13.66
C TYR A 223 29.69 20.69 -14.48
N VAL A 224 29.60 20.41 -15.79
CA VAL A 224 28.52 20.92 -16.66
C VAL A 224 27.14 20.43 -16.21
N ASP A 225 27.01 19.15 -15.85
CA ASP A 225 25.78 18.57 -15.32
C ASP A 225 25.40 19.24 -13.99
N THR A 226 26.36 19.41 -13.07
CA THR A 226 26.14 20.11 -11.79
C THR A 226 25.69 21.56 -12.00
N GLU A 227 26.36 22.30 -12.89
CA GLU A 227 26.02 23.70 -13.22
C GLU A 227 24.64 23.80 -13.86
N GLN A 228 24.31 22.97 -14.85
CA GLN A 228 23.01 22.96 -15.50
C GLN A 228 21.89 22.66 -14.50
N CYS A 229 22.10 21.69 -13.61
CA CYS A 229 21.08 21.28 -12.65
C CYS A 229 20.89 22.30 -11.53
N MET A 230 21.97 22.86 -10.98
CA MET A 230 21.90 23.94 -9.99
C MET A 230 21.34 25.25 -10.57
N SER A 231 21.71 25.60 -11.81
CA SER A 231 21.20 26.82 -12.47
C SER A 231 19.72 26.72 -12.89
N SER A 232 19.17 25.49 -12.95
CA SER A 232 17.72 25.28 -13.09
C SER A 232 16.94 25.57 -11.80
N ASN A 233 17.62 25.62 -10.65
CA ASN A 233 17.01 25.82 -9.34
C ASN A 233 17.20 27.27 -8.86
N ALA A 234 16.12 28.06 -8.87
CA ALA A 234 16.15 29.50 -8.55
C ALA A 234 16.62 29.81 -7.12
N ALA A 235 16.34 28.93 -6.15
CA ALA A 235 16.83 29.11 -4.79
C ALA A 235 18.36 28.90 -4.74
N ILE A 236 18.86 27.80 -5.33
CA ILE A 236 20.31 27.50 -5.37
C ILE A 236 21.10 28.60 -6.11
N LYS A 237 20.52 29.24 -7.14
CA LYS A 237 21.09 30.45 -7.78
C LYS A 237 21.28 31.61 -6.81
N GLU A 238 20.22 32.04 -6.14
CA GLU A 238 20.26 33.16 -5.18
C GLU A 238 21.26 32.88 -4.05
N ILE A 239 21.23 31.65 -3.54
CA ILE A 239 22.16 31.10 -2.57
C ILE A 239 23.63 31.18 -3.04
N ALA A 240 23.92 30.76 -4.27
CA ALA A 240 25.27 30.82 -4.83
C ALA A 240 25.77 32.27 -4.97
N CYS A 241 24.87 33.23 -5.15
CA CYS A 241 25.21 34.66 -5.12
C CYS A 241 25.51 35.14 -3.69
N ILE A 242 24.67 34.79 -2.71
CA ILE A 242 24.89 35.12 -1.29
C ILE A 242 26.24 34.59 -0.80
N LEU A 243 26.63 33.38 -1.19
CA LEU A 243 27.93 32.77 -0.86
C LEU A 243 29.13 33.43 -1.56
N ALA A 244 28.90 34.20 -2.63
CA ALA A 244 29.94 34.82 -3.46
C ALA A 244 30.09 36.34 -3.24
N GLU A 245 29.00 37.05 -2.92
CA GLU A 245 28.99 38.52 -2.78
C GLU A 245 29.20 39.01 -1.32
N ASP A 246 28.78 38.25 -0.30
CA ASP A 246 29.01 38.64 1.11
C ASP A 246 30.37 38.13 1.60
N GLU A 247 31.37 39.01 1.74
CA GLU A 247 32.71 38.68 2.24
C GLU A 247 32.72 38.00 3.62
N SER A 248 31.74 38.34 4.49
CA SER A 248 31.61 37.76 5.83
C SER A 248 31.06 36.33 5.83
N ILE A 249 30.45 35.92 4.71
CA ILE A 249 29.98 34.56 4.41
C ILE A 249 31.04 33.80 3.58
N ALA A 250 31.60 34.45 2.56
CA ALA A 250 32.63 33.88 1.69
C ALA A 250 33.87 33.45 2.49
N SER A 251 34.31 34.25 3.47
CA SER A 251 35.41 33.87 4.39
C SER A 251 35.13 32.66 5.29
N LEU A 252 33.89 32.14 5.30
CA LEU A 252 33.47 30.92 5.99
C LEU A 252 33.30 29.74 5.04
N SER A 253 33.23 30.01 3.74
CA SER A 253 32.99 29.01 2.70
C SER A 253 34.32 28.43 2.22
N LEU A 254 34.44 27.10 2.27
CA LEU A 254 35.51 26.35 1.58
C LEU A 254 35.52 26.65 0.06
N PHE A 255 34.38 27.11 -0.46
CA PHE A 255 34.12 27.40 -1.86
C PHE A 255 34.26 28.88 -2.26
N ALA A 256 34.66 29.79 -1.36
CA ALA A 256 35.08 31.11 -1.82
C ALA A 256 36.36 31.01 -2.64
N ARG A 257 36.48 31.78 -3.73
CA ARG A 257 37.61 31.75 -4.69
C ARG A 257 38.99 31.72 -4.02
N ASP A 258 39.21 32.65 -3.09
CA ASP A 258 40.43 32.77 -2.29
C ASP A 258 40.69 31.58 -1.35
N THR A 259 39.64 30.87 -0.95
CA THR A 259 39.67 29.73 -0.01
C THR A 259 39.88 28.41 -0.74
N ILE A 260 39.30 28.24 -1.95
CA ILE A 260 39.47 27.05 -2.80
C ILE A 260 40.95 26.82 -3.10
N HIS A 261 41.67 27.87 -3.53
CA HIS A 261 43.10 27.75 -3.86
C HIS A 261 43.96 27.41 -2.64
N LYS A 262 43.66 28.00 -1.46
CA LYS A 262 44.38 27.73 -0.20
C LYS A 262 44.12 26.29 0.29
N ASN A 263 42.89 25.81 0.15
CA ASN A 263 42.46 24.49 0.61
C ASN A 263 42.44 23.43 -0.50
N LYS A 264 43.29 23.59 -1.55
CA LYS A 264 43.29 22.76 -2.75
C LYS A 264 43.21 21.26 -2.45
N HIS A 265 43.96 20.77 -1.45
CA HIS A 265 43.99 19.35 -1.08
C HIS A 265 42.67 18.83 -0.47
N VAL A 266 41.98 19.66 0.31
CA VAL A 266 40.65 19.34 0.87
C VAL A 266 39.61 19.35 -0.25
N VAL A 267 39.65 20.35 -1.14
CA VAL A 267 38.76 20.46 -2.31
C VAL A 267 38.97 19.29 -3.26
N GLU A 268 40.21 18.89 -3.54
CA GLU A 268 40.56 17.74 -4.38
C GLU A 268 39.94 16.45 -3.82
N TYR A 269 39.98 16.24 -2.50
CA TYR A 269 39.32 15.10 -1.86
C TYR A 269 37.79 15.19 -1.89
N ILE A 270 37.20 16.36 -1.67
CA ILE A 270 35.75 16.59 -1.72
C ILE A 270 35.16 16.35 -3.12
N VAL A 271 35.86 16.81 -4.16
CA VAL A 271 35.46 16.58 -5.55
C VAL A 271 35.59 15.09 -5.92
N ASN A 272 36.68 14.43 -5.51
CA ASN A 272 36.84 12.97 -5.71
C ASN A 272 35.79 12.16 -4.92
N TYR A 273 35.40 12.63 -3.73
CA TYR A 273 34.31 12.04 -2.97
C TYR A 273 32.99 12.11 -3.74
N ALA A 274 32.64 13.30 -4.24
CA ALA A 274 31.41 13.51 -4.98
C ALA A 274 31.36 12.66 -6.25
N ALA A 275 32.46 12.60 -7.02
CA ALA A 275 32.58 11.74 -8.20
C ALA A 275 32.42 10.23 -7.89
N VAL A 276 32.94 9.75 -6.76
CA VAL A 276 32.75 8.34 -6.35
C VAL A 276 31.31 8.08 -5.92
N VAL A 277 30.70 8.96 -5.12
CA VAL A 277 29.32 8.76 -4.65
C VAL A 277 28.29 8.94 -5.77
N ASP A 278 28.52 9.83 -6.73
CA ASP A 278 27.71 9.95 -7.95
C ASP A 278 27.75 8.65 -8.76
N LYS A 279 28.97 8.18 -9.08
CA LYS A 279 29.16 6.96 -9.87
C LYS A 279 28.58 5.72 -9.20
N LEU A 280 28.68 5.63 -7.86
CA LEU A 280 28.00 4.58 -7.10
C LEU A 280 26.48 4.75 -7.05
N THR A 281 25.97 5.96 -6.87
CA THR A 281 24.52 6.19 -6.82
C THR A 281 23.86 5.76 -8.12
N LEU A 282 24.45 6.10 -9.27
CA LEU A 282 24.01 5.62 -10.58
C LEU A 282 24.13 4.09 -10.70
N ALA A 283 25.28 3.50 -10.33
CA ALA A 283 25.48 2.05 -10.42
C ALA A 283 24.48 1.25 -9.57
N LEU A 284 24.18 1.69 -8.35
CA LEU A 284 23.27 1.02 -7.41
C LEU A 284 21.78 1.25 -7.75
N LEU A 285 21.47 2.16 -8.69
CA LEU A 285 20.15 2.31 -9.30
C LEU A 285 19.92 1.40 -10.51
N ASP A 286 20.99 0.92 -11.15
CA ASP A 286 20.94 0.06 -12.34
C ASP A 286 21.29 -1.42 -12.03
N ASP A 287 22.12 -1.66 -11.01
CA ASP A 287 22.58 -3.00 -10.60
C ASP A 287 22.08 -3.36 -9.19
N ASN A 288 20.99 -4.14 -9.16
CA ASN A 288 20.41 -4.66 -7.92
C ASN A 288 21.37 -5.58 -7.14
N ALA A 289 22.31 -6.27 -7.78
CA ALA A 289 23.28 -7.13 -7.08
C ALA A 289 24.30 -6.27 -6.33
N ALA A 290 24.82 -5.21 -6.96
CA ALA A 290 25.67 -4.23 -6.30
C ALA A 290 24.92 -3.52 -5.15
N LEU A 291 23.63 -3.19 -5.34
CA LEU A 291 22.77 -2.64 -4.28
C LEU A 291 22.62 -3.57 -3.08
N PHE A 292 22.37 -4.87 -3.29
CA PHE A 292 22.28 -5.83 -2.20
C PHE A 292 23.63 -6.08 -1.50
N GLU A 293 24.75 -6.06 -2.23
CA GLU A 293 26.09 -6.18 -1.63
C GLU A 293 26.43 -4.94 -0.79
N ALA A 294 26.13 -3.74 -1.28
CA ALA A 294 26.26 -2.50 -0.52
C ALA A 294 25.38 -2.55 0.76
N LEU A 295 24.12 -2.96 0.64
CA LEU A 295 23.20 -3.17 1.78
C LEU A 295 23.77 -4.15 2.83
N GLU A 296 24.33 -5.28 2.41
CA GLU A 296 24.94 -6.26 3.33
C GLU A 296 26.15 -5.67 4.07
N ILE A 297 27.03 -4.94 3.37
CA ILE A 297 28.18 -4.27 4.01
C ILE A 297 27.70 -3.15 4.97
N MET A 298 26.72 -2.35 4.55
CA MET A 298 26.13 -1.29 5.37
C MET A 298 25.54 -1.82 6.67
N ILE A 299 24.60 -2.76 6.56
CA ILE A 299 23.74 -3.19 7.67
C ILE A 299 24.43 -4.23 8.56
N ASN A 300 25.12 -5.20 7.96
CA ASN A 300 25.66 -6.35 8.71
C ASN A 300 27.12 -6.15 9.13
N VAL A 301 27.92 -5.41 8.35
CA VAL A 301 29.36 -5.22 8.63
C VAL A 301 29.64 -3.89 9.34
N GLN A 302 29.10 -2.77 8.82
CA GLN A 302 29.47 -1.42 9.30
C GLN A 302 28.57 -0.89 10.44
N ARG A 303 27.32 -1.35 10.61
CA ARG A 303 26.35 -0.84 11.60
C ARG A 303 26.93 -0.56 12.99
N ILE A 304 27.56 -1.57 13.59
CA ILE A 304 28.10 -1.47 14.96
C ILE A 304 29.31 -0.53 15.01
N HIS A 305 30.12 -0.47 13.94
CA HIS A 305 31.26 0.44 13.84
C HIS A 305 30.79 1.90 13.73
N MET A 306 29.83 2.18 12.84
CA MET A 306 29.30 3.52 12.61
C MET A 306 28.52 4.06 13.81
N GLU A 307 27.67 3.25 14.45
CA GLU A 307 27.00 3.67 15.69
C GLU A 307 28.00 4.02 16.80
N ASN A 308 29.08 3.24 16.94
CA ASN A 308 30.10 3.50 17.96
C ASN A 308 30.98 4.72 17.62
N LEU A 309 31.26 4.98 16.35
CA LEU A 309 31.90 6.23 15.91
C LEU A 309 31.03 7.45 16.21
N TYR A 310 29.72 7.38 15.92
CA TYR A 310 28.81 8.46 16.28
C TYR A 310 28.73 8.67 17.79
N LYS A 311 28.59 7.60 18.59
CA LYS A 311 28.60 7.67 20.07
C LYS A 311 29.92 8.17 20.68
N PHE A 312 31.01 8.17 19.92
CA PHE A 312 32.31 8.70 20.34
C PHE A 312 32.51 10.18 19.94
N HIS A 313 31.93 10.61 18.80
CA HIS A 313 32.13 11.96 18.26
C HIS A 313 30.98 12.95 18.50
N PHE A 314 29.75 12.47 18.75
CA PHE A 314 28.59 13.30 19.03
C PHE A 314 28.05 13.03 20.44
N SER A 315 27.30 13.99 21.00
CA SER A 315 26.61 13.83 22.28
C SER A 315 25.32 14.67 22.34
N GLY A 316 24.38 14.27 23.20
CA GLY A 316 23.06 14.89 23.31
C GLY A 316 22.24 14.79 22.03
N GLU A 317 21.35 15.77 21.82
CA GLU A 317 20.37 15.83 20.71
C GLU A 317 20.98 15.53 19.32
N VAL A 318 22.23 15.94 19.08
CA VAL A 318 22.95 15.71 17.82
C VAL A 318 23.37 14.25 17.65
N LEU A 319 23.74 13.55 18.73
CA LEU A 319 23.98 12.11 18.70
C LEU A 319 22.71 11.34 18.41
N ASP A 320 21.64 11.69 19.10
CA ASP A 320 20.35 10.98 19.00
C ASP A 320 19.78 11.14 17.59
N PHE A 321 19.85 12.35 17.00
CA PHE A 321 19.56 12.56 15.58
C PHE A 321 20.47 11.76 14.66
N MET A 322 21.79 11.78 14.83
CA MET A 322 22.70 11.05 13.93
C MET A 322 22.49 9.53 13.97
N LEU A 323 22.14 8.97 15.14
CA LEU A 323 21.76 7.56 15.28
C LEU A 323 20.39 7.26 14.67
N ALA A 324 19.38 8.09 14.96
CA ALA A 324 18.05 7.99 14.36
C ALA A 324 18.13 8.04 12.82
N LYS A 325 18.90 8.99 12.29
CA LYS A 325 19.10 9.21 10.84
C LYS A 325 19.83 8.07 10.14
N TYR A 326 20.81 7.48 10.82
CA TYR A 326 21.49 6.29 10.32
C TYR A 326 20.56 5.07 10.27
N ARG A 327 19.77 4.85 11.32
CA ARG A 327 18.80 3.76 11.41
C ARG A 327 17.64 3.92 10.42
N SER A 328 17.08 5.12 10.32
CA SER A 328 15.97 5.42 9.41
C SER A 328 16.40 5.31 7.93
N MET A 329 17.64 5.65 7.59
CA MET A 329 18.21 5.38 6.27
C MET A 329 18.52 3.91 6.00
N ALA A 330 19.01 3.15 6.99
CA ALA A 330 19.19 1.71 6.84
C ALA A 330 17.85 1.00 6.57
N ILE A 331 16.79 1.39 7.29
CA ILE A 331 15.42 0.90 7.06
C ILE A 331 14.89 1.34 5.69
N ALA A 332 15.07 2.60 5.30
CA ALA A 332 14.63 3.09 3.98
C ALA A 332 15.31 2.33 2.82
N LEU A 333 16.60 2.03 2.94
CA LEU A 333 17.35 1.27 1.94
C LEU A 333 16.94 -0.22 1.94
N GLN A 334 16.65 -0.82 3.11
CA GLN A 334 16.10 -2.17 3.22
C GLN A 334 14.70 -2.27 2.60
N SER A 335 13.82 -1.31 2.88
CA SER A 335 12.47 -1.22 2.30
C SER A 335 12.53 -0.99 0.79
N PHE A 336 13.46 -0.16 0.30
CA PHE A 336 13.72 -0.01 -1.14
C PHE A 336 14.13 -1.34 -1.79
N GLY A 337 15.13 -2.04 -1.21
CA GLY A 337 15.55 -3.37 -1.66
C GLY A 337 14.43 -4.41 -1.64
N LYS A 338 13.52 -4.34 -0.66
CA LYS A 338 12.32 -5.19 -0.59
C LYS A 338 11.33 -4.86 -1.72
N ILE A 339 11.02 -3.59 -1.95
CA ILE A 339 10.10 -3.14 -3.02
C ILE A 339 10.62 -3.58 -4.40
N VAL A 340 11.94 -3.48 -4.62
CA VAL A 340 12.63 -3.96 -5.83
C VAL A 340 12.55 -5.49 -5.97
N ALA A 341 12.74 -6.24 -4.87
CA ALA A 341 12.69 -7.71 -4.90
C ALA A 341 11.26 -8.30 -5.00
N GLU A 342 10.26 -7.63 -4.43
CA GLU A 342 8.85 -8.07 -4.42
C GLU A 342 8.05 -7.47 -5.59
N ASN A 343 8.63 -6.52 -6.35
CA ASN A 343 7.98 -5.72 -7.40
C ASN A 343 6.63 -5.12 -6.96
N LYS A 344 6.54 -4.72 -5.69
CA LYS A 344 5.32 -4.21 -5.06
C LYS A 344 5.64 -2.95 -4.25
N ALA A 345 4.88 -1.88 -4.50
CA ALA A 345 4.95 -0.66 -3.72
C ALA A 345 4.57 -0.90 -2.25
N SER A 346 5.22 -0.19 -1.33
CA SER A 346 4.76 -0.07 0.06
C SER A 346 4.47 1.39 0.42
N SER A 347 3.37 1.59 1.14
CA SER A 347 2.99 2.86 1.78
C SER A 347 4.05 3.33 2.77
N ASP A 348 4.79 2.40 3.39
CA ASP A 348 5.85 2.69 4.36
C ASP A 348 6.85 3.72 3.82
N MET A 349 7.14 3.73 2.51
CA MET A 349 8.12 4.66 1.94
C MET A 349 7.66 6.12 1.93
N ALA A 350 6.35 6.40 1.88
CA ALA A 350 5.84 7.76 2.01
C ALA A 350 6.04 8.26 3.46
N PHE A 351 5.61 7.44 4.43
CA PHE A 351 5.84 7.66 5.87
C PHE A 351 7.34 7.83 6.19
N LEU A 352 8.20 6.95 5.68
CA LEU A 352 9.65 7.00 5.85
C LEU A 352 10.26 8.30 5.31
N LEU A 353 9.80 8.77 4.13
CA LEU A 353 10.25 10.03 3.55
C LEU A 353 9.77 11.23 4.37
N GLN A 354 8.50 11.24 4.80
CA GLN A 354 7.93 12.29 5.63
C GLN A 354 8.67 12.40 6.96
N MET A 355 8.79 11.32 7.73
CA MET A 355 9.55 11.31 8.99
C MET A 355 11.00 11.78 8.78
N ASN A 356 11.65 11.36 7.69
CA ASN A 356 13.01 11.81 7.36
C ASN A 356 13.12 13.31 7.02
N ILE A 357 12.05 13.96 6.59
CA ILE A 357 12.02 15.42 6.42
C ILE A 357 11.73 16.06 7.78
N LEU A 358 10.75 15.55 8.54
CA LEU A 358 10.31 16.10 9.82
C LEU A 358 11.38 16.08 10.92
N GLU A 359 12.22 15.04 11.01
CA GLU A 359 13.41 15.03 11.89
C GLU A 359 14.34 16.23 11.64
N ALA A 360 14.54 16.58 10.37
CA ALA A 360 15.43 17.67 9.96
C ALA A 360 14.75 19.04 10.15
N VAL A 361 13.43 19.13 9.95
CA VAL A 361 12.62 20.31 10.28
C VAL A 361 12.68 20.62 11.77
N LYS A 362 12.62 19.60 12.66
CA LYS A 362 12.78 19.80 14.11
C LYS A 362 14.10 20.50 14.44
N ILE A 363 15.20 20.04 13.84
CA ILE A 363 16.52 20.63 14.08
C ILE A 363 16.63 22.03 13.45
N ASP A 364 16.05 22.28 12.27
CA ASP A 364 15.94 23.64 11.73
C ASP A 364 15.24 24.57 12.74
N ILE A 365 14.18 24.11 13.44
CA ILE A 365 13.51 24.88 14.50
C ILE A 365 14.42 25.07 15.71
N ASP A 366 15.06 24.01 16.21
CA ASP A 366 15.94 24.04 17.38
C ASP A 366 17.17 24.98 17.18
N ILE A 367 17.59 25.24 15.94
CA ILE A 367 18.65 26.23 15.61
C ILE A 367 18.12 27.62 15.20
N GLY A 368 16.80 27.85 15.19
CA GLY A 368 16.18 29.14 14.84
C GLY A 368 16.08 29.41 13.32
N ASN A 369 16.05 28.38 12.50
CA ASN A 369 15.95 28.44 11.03
C ASN A 369 14.50 28.30 10.54
N ASP A 370 13.57 29.07 11.14
CA ASP A 370 12.12 28.98 10.91
C ASP A 370 11.72 29.00 9.42
N ALA A 371 12.44 29.77 8.60
CA ALA A 371 12.16 29.89 7.18
C ALA A 371 12.45 28.59 6.41
N ASN A 372 13.52 27.87 6.75
CA ASN A 372 13.80 26.56 6.17
C ASN A 372 12.87 25.48 6.74
N ALA A 373 12.58 25.53 8.04
CA ALA A 373 11.63 24.64 8.71
C ALA A 373 10.24 24.67 8.04
N ARG A 374 9.74 25.87 7.69
CA ARG A 374 8.48 26.05 6.93
C ARG A 374 8.49 25.33 5.58
N VAL A 375 9.59 25.43 4.83
CA VAL A 375 9.73 24.74 3.53
C VAL A 375 9.79 23.22 3.71
N GLY A 376 10.55 22.72 4.70
CA GLY A 376 10.59 21.30 5.00
C GLY A 376 9.23 20.73 5.45
N LEU A 377 8.47 21.46 6.27
CA LEU A 377 7.13 21.02 6.70
C LEU A 377 6.15 20.99 5.51
N ALA A 378 6.22 21.99 4.61
CA ALA A 378 5.45 21.99 3.37
C ALA A 378 5.87 20.87 2.38
N LEU A 379 7.16 20.51 2.33
CA LEU A 379 7.66 19.37 1.56
C LEU A 379 7.12 18.04 2.09
N ALA A 380 7.11 17.83 3.42
CA ALA A 380 6.55 16.63 4.04
C ALA A 380 5.03 16.50 3.79
N ALA A 381 4.28 17.58 3.98
CA ALA A 381 2.82 17.61 3.77
C ALA A 381 2.40 17.49 2.28
N SER A 382 3.35 17.63 1.35
CA SER A 382 3.14 17.40 -0.09
C SER A 382 3.63 16.03 -0.58
N VAL A 383 4.12 15.14 0.29
CA VAL A 383 4.36 13.71 -0.03
C VAL A 383 3.01 12.97 -0.08
N GLN A 384 2.22 13.22 -1.12
CA GLN A 384 0.89 12.62 -1.32
C GLN A 384 0.92 11.35 -2.18
N PHE A 385 2.09 10.95 -2.68
CA PHE A 385 2.24 9.86 -3.65
C PHE A 385 3.07 8.71 -3.08
N ASN A 386 2.44 7.55 -2.93
CA ASN A 386 3.13 6.29 -2.74
C ASN A 386 4.09 6.02 -3.92
N PRO A 387 5.21 5.30 -3.71
CA PRO A 387 6.01 4.84 -4.84
C PRO A 387 5.18 3.94 -5.76
N PHE A 388 5.51 3.93 -7.04
CA PHE A 388 5.13 2.85 -7.97
C PHE A 388 6.38 2.10 -8.40
N VAL A 389 6.23 0.85 -8.86
CA VAL A 389 7.37 0.08 -9.39
C VAL A 389 7.23 -0.06 -10.89
N GLU A 390 8.28 0.29 -11.63
CA GLU A 390 8.35 0.17 -13.09
C GLU A 390 9.74 -0.39 -13.45
N ASN A 391 9.80 -1.42 -14.29
CA ASN A 391 11.06 -2.06 -14.70
C ASN A 391 11.97 -2.48 -13.51
N ASN A 392 11.37 -2.96 -12.42
CA ASN A 392 12.01 -3.29 -11.14
C ASN A 392 12.67 -2.09 -10.40
N LYS A 393 12.35 -0.84 -10.75
CA LYS A 393 12.76 0.37 -10.02
C LYS A 393 11.57 1.01 -9.32
N ALA A 394 11.75 1.43 -8.05
CA ALA A 394 10.74 2.22 -7.35
C ALA A 394 10.86 3.70 -7.73
N LYS A 395 9.72 4.33 -8.04
CA LYS A 395 9.61 5.67 -8.62
C LYS A 395 8.54 6.52 -7.93
N TRP A 396 8.72 7.85 -7.94
CA TRP A 396 7.81 8.82 -7.33
C TRP A 396 7.47 9.98 -8.27
N ARG A 397 6.18 10.30 -8.46
CA ARG A 397 5.74 11.42 -9.31
C ARG A 397 5.71 12.74 -8.55
N LEU A 398 6.91 13.25 -8.21
CA LEU A 398 7.08 14.47 -7.42
C LEU A 398 6.98 15.76 -8.25
N GLY A 399 7.40 15.71 -9.51
CA GLY A 399 7.53 16.90 -10.36
C GLY A 399 8.78 17.72 -10.05
N THR A 400 9.14 18.62 -10.98
CA THR A 400 10.35 19.43 -10.90
C THR A 400 10.38 20.34 -9.68
N GLU A 401 9.27 20.99 -9.35
CA GLU A 401 9.27 22.02 -8.31
C GLU A 401 9.40 21.46 -6.89
N TRP A 402 8.82 20.29 -6.62
CA TRP A 402 9.02 19.60 -5.34
C TRP A 402 10.48 19.19 -5.16
N VAL A 403 11.10 18.63 -6.21
CA VAL A 403 12.51 18.22 -6.16
C VAL A 403 13.44 19.43 -6.04
N ASN A 404 13.17 20.52 -6.77
CA ASN A 404 13.92 21.77 -6.66
C ASN A 404 13.83 22.34 -5.24
N ALA A 405 12.63 22.42 -4.66
CA ALA A 405 12.43 22.87 -3.29
C ALA A 405 13.10 21.93 -2.27
N TYR A 406 13.05 20.61 -2.46
CA TYR A 406 13.74 19.65 -1.59
C TYR A 406 15.26 19.81 -1.63
N ILE A 407 15.87 19.96 -2.82
CA ILE A 407 17.32 20.19 -2.97
C ILE A 407 17.74 21.46 -2.24
N ALA A 408 16.98 22.54 -2.41
CA ALA A 408 17.27 23.85 -1.82
C ALA A 408 17.07 23.85 -0.29
N TRP A 409 15.94 23.33 0.20
CA TRP A 409 15.68 23.10 1.63
C TRP A 409 16.78 22.26 2.28
N ASN A 410 17.16 21.15 1.65
CA ASN A 410 18.14 20.24 2.22
C ASN A 410 19.55 20.84 2.20
N PHE A 411 19.88 21.68 1.21
CA PHE A 411 21.12 22.45 1.25
C PHE A 411 21.15 23.41 2.45
N GLY A 412 20.07 24.15 2.70
CA GLY A 412 19.94 25.01 3.89
C GLY A 412 20.15 24.25 5.19
N PHE A 413 19.47 23.10 5.32
CA PHE A 413 19.64 22.19 6.45
C PHE A 413 21.09 21.70 6.59
N VAL A 414 21.76 21.30 5.49
CA VAL A 414 23.15 20.83 5.54
C VAL A 414 24.14 21.92 5.91
N VAL A 415 23.91 23.18 5.55
CA VAL A 415 24.80 24.31 5.91
C VAL A 415 24.55 24.83 7.32
N GLY A 416 23.30 24.84 7.81
CA GLY A 416 22.98 25.30 9.16
C GLY A 416 23.19 24.25 10.26
N SER A 417 22.80 23.01 9.97
CA SER A 417 22.55 21.98 10.99
C SER A 417 23.55 20.83 10.95
N VAL A 418 24.43 20.77 9.94
CA VAL A 418 25.41 19.69 9.71
C VAL A 418 26.80 20.27 9.49
N SER A 419 27.85 19.46 9.69
CA SER A 419 29.25 19.83 9.43
C SER A 419 29.53 20.09 7.93
N LEU A 420 30.44 21.03 7.64
CA LEU A 420 30.73 21.44 6.27
C LEU A 420 31.30 20.32 5.40
N ASP A 421 31.87 19.26 5.98
CA ASP A 421 32.32 18.10 5.20
C ASP A 421 31.19 17.39 4.44
N LYS A 422 29.92 17.61 4.82
CA LYS A 422 28.74 17.04 4.14
C LYS A 422 28.15 17.95 3.05
N ILE A 423 28.73 19.13 2.81
CA ILE A 423 28.37 20.04 1.69
C ILE A 423 28.69 19.42 0.31
N ASN A 424 29.60 18.44 0.29
CA ASN A 424 30.02 17.70 -0.90
C ASN A 424 28.87 16.98 -1.65
N LYS A 425 27.74 16.72 -0.98
CA LYS A 425 26.50 16.15 -1.55
C LYS A 425 25.93 16.93 -2.73
N LEU A 426 26.32 18.19 -2.88
CA LEU A 426 25.84 19.10 -3.94
C LEU A 426 26.53 18.83 -5.27
N LEU A 427 27.80 18.42 -5.23
CA LEU A 427 28.64 18.17 -6.42
C LEU A 427 28.34 16.79 -7.05
N ILE A 428 27.14 16.25 -6.81
CA ILE A 428 26.69 14.91 -7.18
C ILE A 428 25.48 15.06 -8.12
N PRO A 429 25.68 15.14 -9.45
CA PRO A 429 24.61 15.29 -10.44
C PRO A 429 23.45 14.33 -10.25
N SER A 430 23.69 13.05 -9.95
CA SER A 430 22.63 12.05 -9.74
C SER A 430 21.68 12.36 -8.57
N VAL A 431 21.99 13.39 -7.76
CA VAL A 431 21.26 13.81 -6.56
C VAL A 431 20.84 15.28 -6.61
N THR A 432 21.32 16.06 -7.58
CA THR A 432 20.92 17.46 -7.83
C THR A 432 20.20 17.66 -9.16
N CYS A 433 20.25 16.70 -10.08
CA CYS A 433 19.63 16.78 -11.40
C CYS A 433 18.21 16.20 -11.45
N THR A 434 17.25 17.06 -11.80
CA THR A 434 15.90 16.66 -12.26
C THR A 434 15.89 16.30 -13.75
N ALA A 435 16.60 17.07 -14.57
CA ALA A 435 16.39 17.21 -16.03
C ALA A 435 16.41 15.91 -16.85
N ASN A 436 17.25 14.94 -16.49
CA ASN A 436 17.39 13.68 -17.24
C ASN A 436 16.37 12.60 -16.83
N THR A 437 15.68 12.77 -15.70
CA THR A 437 14.56 11.91 -15.30
C THR A 437 13.25 12.49 -15.81
N ARG A 438 12.32 11.64 -16.27
CA ARG A 438 10.96 12.11 -16.54
C ARG A 438 10.30 12.45 -15.19
N GLN A 439 10.09 13.75 -14.93
CA GLN A 439 9.33 14.26 -13.77
C GLN A 439 9.92 13.96 -12.37
N GLY A 440 11.22 13.67 -12.25
CA GLY A 440 11.87 13.37 -10.96
C GLY A 440 11.66 11.93 -10.47
N GLU A 441 11.21 11.01 -11.33
CA GLU A 441 10.76 9.67 -10.93
C GLU A 441 11.76 8.88 -10.08
N ASP A 442 13.04 8.83 -10.48
CA ASP A 442 14.09 8.07 -9.79
C ASP A 442 14.77 8.88 -8.65
N PHE A 443 14.37 10.13 -8.41
CA PHE A 443 15.06 11.07 -7.51
C PHE A 443 15.18 10.56 -6.06
N ILE A 444 14.08 10.04 -5.48
CA ILE A 444 14.09 9.57 -4.09
C ILE A 444 14.96 8.31 -3.94
N ALA A 445 14.98 7.43 -4.94
CA ALA A 445 15.88 6.27 -4.94
C ALA A 445 17.35 6.71 -4.91
N ALA A 446 17.72 7.62 -5.83
CA ALA A 446 19.06 8.20 -5.89
C ALA A 446 19.43 8.93 -4.58
N ARG A 447 18.46 9.64 -3.99
CA ARG A 447 18.64 10.39 -2.76
C ARG A 447 18.82 9.50 -1.53
N VAL A 448 18.06 8.41 -1.41
CA VAL A 448 18.22 7.43 -0.32
C VAL A 448 19.58 6.72 -0.44
N ILE A 449 19.97 6.26 -1.63
CA ILE A 449 21.26 5.60 -1.87
C ILE A 449 22.44 6.53 -1.54
N SER A 450 22.47 7.74 -2.11
CA SER A 450 23.56 8.71 -1.87
C SER A 450 23.63 9.20 -0.42
N LEU A 451 22.49 9.38 0.26
CA LEU A 451 22.45 9.73 1.67
C LEU A 451 22.96 8.58 2.54
N ALA A 452 22.55 7.35 2.26
CA ALA A 452 23.04 6.15 2.92
C ALA A 452 24.57 5.99 2.76
N LEU A 453 25.10 6.13 1.54
CA LEU A 453 26.54 6.17 1.29
C LEU A 453 27.24 7.31 2.08
N THR A 454 26.63 8.50 2.15
CA THR A 454 27.22 9.61 2.92
C THR A 454 27.19 9.37 4.44
N LEU A 455 26.26 8.57 4.94
CA LEU A 455 26.21 8.17 6.35
C LEU A 455 27.16 7.00 6.68
N LEU A 456 27.73 6.31 5.69
CA LEU A 456 28.93 5.48 5.90
C LEU A 456 30.21 6.30 5.97
N HIS A 457 30.21 7.50 5.40
CA HIS A 457 31.45 8.23 5.16
C HIS A 457 32.09 8.72 6.45
N TRP A 458 33.18 8.05 6.82
CA TRP A 458 34.03 8.42 7.94
C TRP A 458 35.48 8.58 7.48
N TYR A 459 36.06 9.77 7.63
CA TYR A 459 37.47 9.97 7.29
C TYR A 459 38.38 9.13 8.20
N GLN A 460 39.07 8.17 7.60
CA GLN A 460 40.20 7.45 8.17
C GLN A 460 41.45 7.77 7.34
N PRO A 461 42.65 7.82 7.96
CA PRO A 461 43.89 7.93 7.20
C PRO A 461 44.07 6.79 6.19
N PRO A 462 44.80 7.00 5.08
CA PRO A 462 45.07 5.96 4.09
C PRO A 462 45.80 4.75 4.71
N LYS A 463 45.27 3.56 4.48
CA LYS A 463 45.91 2.28 4.82
C LYS A 463 47.18 2.07 3.96
N PRO A 464 48.13 1.23 4.43
CA PRO A 464 49.31 0.88 3.65
C PRO A 464 48.94 0.38 2.24
N GLY A 465 49.48 1.04 1.22
CA GLY A 465 49.17 0.79 -0.20
C GLY A 465 48.51 1.99 -0.92
N ILE A 466 47.93 2.96 -0.20
CA ILE A 466 47.41 4.20 -0.78
C ILE A 466 48.43 5.33 -0.59
N ASP A 467 49.30 5.54 -1.58
CA ASP A 467 50.45 6.46 -1.50
C ASP A 467 50.07 7.94 -1.76
N ILE A 468 49.36 8.54 -0.81
CA ILE A 468 49.02 9.97 -0.82
C ILE A 468 50.13 10.77 -0.11
N SER A 469 50.58 11.85 -0.75
CA SER A 469 51.63 12.73 -0.21
C SER A 469 51.30 13.25 1.18
N TYR A 470 52.33 13.37 2.03
CA TYR A 470 52.21 13.74 3.43
C TYR A 470 51.36 15.00 3.64
N GLU A 471 51.71 16.09 2.95
CA GLU A 471 51.03 17.39 2.95
C GLU A 471 49.53 17.28 2.59
N LYS A 472 49.19 16.52 1.54
CA LYS A 472 47.80 16.32 1.11
C LYS A 472 47.00 15.55 2.17
N ARG A 473 47.59 14.49 2.74
CA ARG A 473 46.98 13.68 3.80
C ARG A 473 46.79 14.48 5.09
N GLU A 474 47.77 15.30 5.46
CA GLU A 474 47.75 16.15 6.65
C GLU A 474 46.66 17.22 6.52
N ALA A 475 46.63 17.98 5.42
CA ALA A 475 45.60 19.00 5.18
C ALA A 475 44.16 18.44 5.16
N ILE A 476 43.95 17.25 4.56
CA ILE A 476 42.64 16.57 4.60
C ILE A 476 42.33 16.14 6.05
N GLN A 477 43.29 15.55 6.77
CA GLN A 477 43.07 15.11 8.15
C GLN A 477 42.79 16.27 9.10
N GLU A 478 43.53 17.37 9.00
CA GLU A 478 43.33 18.59 9.81
C GLU A 478 41.91 19.14 9.63
N PHE A 479 41.44 19.28 8.38
CA PHE A 479 40.05 19.67 8.09
C PHE A 479 39.02 18.74 8.75
N PHE A 480 39.18 17.41 8.62
CA PHE A 480 38.23 16.46 9.22
C PHE A 480 38.29 16.42 10.75
N GLU A 481 39.44 16.65 11.39
CA GLU A 481 39.51 16.78 12.85
C GLU A 481 38.99 18.15 13.35
N GLU A 482 39.16 19.23 12.59
CA GLU A 482 38.53 20.53 12.87
C GLU A 482 37.00 20.39 12.85
N GLN A 483 36.43 19.77 11.81
CA GLN A 483 34.97 19.56 11.73
C GLN A 483 34.44 18.71 12.91
N LYS A 484 35.19 17.69 13.37
CA LYS A 484 34.82 16.87 14.54
C LYS A 484 34.94 17.60 15.87
N THR A 485 35.87 18.56 15.99
CA THR A 485 36.15 19.29 17.25
C THR A 485 35.43 20.63 17.34
N SER A 486 34.86 21.12 16.23
CA SER A 486 34.01 22.31 16.22
C SER A 486 32.73 22.05 17.03
N SER A 487 32.65 22.64 18.22
CA SER A 487 31.48 22.58 19.10
C SER A 487 30.44 23.65 18.71
N ARG A 488 29.29 23.71 19.42
CA ARG A 488 28.17 24.67 19.20
C ARG A 488 28.56 26.10 18.72
N PRO A 489 29.67 26.74 19.15
CA PRO A 489 30.14 28.00 18.56
C PRO A 489 30.34 28.04 17.03
N SER A 490 30.60 26.91 16.35
CA SER A 490 30.67 26.89 14.88
C SER A 490 29.29 27.03 14.24
N GLN A 491 28.24 26.43 14.82
CA GLN A 491 26.85 26.58 14.37
C GLN A 491 26.38 28.04 14.46
N ILE A 492 26.84 28.80 15.48
CA ILE A 492 26.59 30.25 15.58
C ILE A 492 27.23 31.04 14.43
N LYS A 493 28.31 30.53 13.82
CA LYS A 493 28.98 31.13 12.67
C LYS A 493 28.19 30.91 11.37
N TYR A 494 27.62 29.70 11.20
CA TYR A 494 26.83 29.33 10.02
C TYR A 494 25.35 29.72 10.11
N SER A 495 24.81 30.04 11.29
CA SER A 495 23.41 30.41 11.47
C SER A 495 22.96 31.55 10.55
N LYS A 496 23.75 32.62 10.40
CA LYS A 496 23.48 33.70 9.44
C LYS A 496 23.32 33.21 8.00
N ILE A 497 24.21 32.32 7.57
CA ILE A 497 24.21 31.74 6.22
C ILE A 497 22.96 30.87 6.07
N SER A 498 22.68 30.03 7.07
CA SER A 498 21.50 29.18 7.13
C SER A 498 20.20 29.98 7.06
N THR A 499 20.06 31.06 7.83
CA THR A 499 18.89 31.94 7.80
C THR A 499 18.73 32.61 6.43
N ALA A 500 19.82 33.09 5.82
CA ALA A 500 19.78 33.66 4.48
C ALA A 500 19.33 32.63 3.42
N ILE A 501 19.85 31.41 3.50
CA ILE A 501 19.42 30.28 2.66
C ILE A 501 17.95 29.94 2.92
N GLY A 502 17.52 29.84 4.19
CA GLY A 502 16.15 29.53 4.56
C GLY A 502 15.15 30.56 4.06
N VAL A 503 15.52 31.85 4.07
CA VAL A 503 14.72 32.94 3.49
C VAL A 503 14.67 32.85 1.96
N ALA A 504 15.80 32.60 1.29
CA ALA A 504 15.83 32.37 -0.16
C ALA A 504 14.95 31.17 -0.56
N ASN A 505 15.04 30.06 0.19
CA ASN A 505 14.20 28.88 0.03
C ASN A 505 12.71 29.21 0.20
N LEU A 506 12.34 29.90 1.28
CA LEU A 506 10.96 30.30 1.56
C LEU A 506 10.37 31.22 0.48
N ASN A 507 11.19 32.09 -0.12
CA ASN A 507 10.79 33.02 -1.16
C ASN A 507 10.75 32.41 -2.58
N ARG A 508 11.50 31.33 -2.83
CA ARG A 508 11.70 30.73 -4.17
C ARG A 508 11.11 29.32 -4.34
N ALA A 509 10.69 28.63 -3.27
CA ALA A 509 10.12 27.28 -3.36
C ALA A 509 8.75 27.28 -4.04
N ILE A 510 8.66 26.75 -5.27
CA ILE A 510 7.42 26.71 -6.08
C ILE A 510 6.58 25.46 -5.78
N ILE A 511 6.42 25.12 -4.48
CA ILE A 511 5.52 24.05 -4.04
C ILE A 511 4.20 24.67 -3.56
N ALA A 512 3.09 23.95 -3.74
CA ALA A 512 1.80 24.37 -3.21
C ALA A 512 1.87 24.40 -1.67
N SER A 513 1.59 25.55 -1.05
CA SER A 513 1.45 25.61 0.40
C SER A 513 0.28 24.70 0.82
N PRO A 514 0.50 23.72 1.70
CA PRO A 514 -0.60 22.92 2.27
C PRO A 514 -1.53 23.82 3.10
N SER A 515 -2.78 23.39 3.29
CA SER A 515 -3.67 24.02 4.29
C SER A 515 -3.23 23.64 5.71
N SER A 516 -3.65 24.42 6.72
CA SER A 516 -3.44 24.08 8.13
C SER A 516 -3.97 22.68 8.45
N ASP A 517 -5.19 22.37 7.98
CA ASP A 517 -5.81 21.04 8.11
C ASP A 517 -4.95 19.93 7.50
N THR A 518 -4.26 20.19 6.38
CA THR A 518 -3.37 19.20 5.74
C THR A 518 -2.12 18.94 6.57
N VAL A 519 -1.55 19.98 7.19
CA VAL A 519 -0.37 19.89 8.06
C VAL A 519 -0.72 19.20 9.38
N GLU A 520 -1.77 19.65 10.06
CA GLU A 520 -2.26 19.04 11.31
C GLU A 520 -2.73 17.60 11.08
N LYS A 521 -3.43 17.30 9.98
CA LYS A 521 -3.80 15.93 9.61
C LYS A 521 -2.57 15.05 9.39
N MET A 522 -1.58 15.50 8.61
CA MET A 522 -0.36 14.72 8.41
C MET A 522 0.34 14.46 9.76
N LEU A 523 0.50 15.48 10.60
CA LEU A 523 1.13 15.30 11.91
C LEU A 523 0.32 14.35 12.80
N TYR A 524 -1.01 14.39 12.76
CA TYR A 524 -1.89 13.45 13.47
C TYR A 524 -1.75 12.00 12.95
N GLU A 525 -1.80 11.80 11.63
CA GLU A 525 -1.64 10.48 11.01
C GLU A 525 -0.24 9.87 11.26
N LEU A 526 0.81 10.70 11.31
CA LEU A 526 2.17 10.28 11.70
C LEU A 526 2.31 10.03 13.21
N CYS A 527 1.46 10.63 14.05
CA CYS A 527 1.44 10.45 15.51
C CYS A 527 0.78 9.15 15.95
N ALA A 528 -0.25 8.71 15.22
CA ALA A 528 -1.14 7.61 15.59
C ALA A 528 -1.65 7.77 17.05
N GLU A 529 -1.83 6.66 17.77
CA GLU A 529 -2.26 6.65 19.17
C GLU A 529 -1.13 7.02 20.17
N GLU A 530 0.13 7.18 19.73
CA GLU A 530 1.30 7.18 20.64
C GLU A 530 1.67 8.53 21.26
N CYS A 531 1.28 9.66 20.64
CA CYS A 531 1.65 10.99 21.11
C CYS A 531 0.47 11.97 21.30
N HIS A 532 -0.76 11.48 21.18
CA HIS A 532 -1.95 12.19 21.64
C HIS A 532 -2.45 11.55 22.94
N ASP A 533 -2.66 12.36 23.97
CA ASP A 533 -3.27 11.91 25.23
C ASP A 533 -4.77 11.69 25.00
N THR A 534 -5.11 10.50 24.51
CA THR A 534 -6.47 10.07 24.13
C THR A 534 -7.39 9.81 25.32
N SER A 535 -6.97 10.12 26.55
CA SER A 535 -7.74 9.88 27.78
C SER A 535 -9.12 10.54 27.82
N TRP A 536 -9.41 11.50 26.92
CA TRP A 536 -10.70 12.18 26.82
C TRP A 536 -11.25 12.29 25.38
N GLN A 537 -11.45 11.16 24.69
CA GLN A 537 -12.37 11.08 23.55
C GLN A 537 -13.65 10.31 23.89
N LEU A 538 -14.81 10.98 23.78
CA LEU A 538 -16.13 10.34 23.94
C LEU A 538 -16.56 9.55 22.67
N SER A 539 -15.83 9.76 21.58
CA SER A 539 -15.95 9.12 20.25
C SER A 539 -16.02 7.60 20.34
N ASP A 540 -15.20 7.00 21.21
CA ASP A 540 -14.87 5.57 21.19
C ASP A 540 -15.80 4.69 22.04
N THR A 541 -17.02 5.18 22.24
CA THR A 541 -18.12 4.48 22.91
C THR A 541 -18.93 3.60 21.95
N ASN A 542 -18.87 3.87 20.64
CA ASN A 542 -19.53 3.06 19.62
C ASN A 542 -18.66 1.84 19.24
N PRO A 543 -19.17 0.59 19.29
CA PRO A 543 -18.44 -0.58 18.79
C PRO A 543 -17.94 -0.45 17.34
N ILE A 544 -18.61 0.36 16.52
CA ILE A 544 -18.23 0.60 15.11
C ILE A 544 -17.01 1.53 14.99
N SER A 545 -16.79 2.49 15.91
CA SER A 545 -15.61 3.38 15.82
C SER A 545 -14.29 2.68 16.17
N LYS A 546 -14.36 1.40 16.59
CA LYS A 546 -13.20 0.53 16.85
C LYS A 546 -12.88 -0.40 15.68
N MET A 547 -13.57 -0.21 14.54
CA MET A 547 -13.24 -0.82 13.27
C MET A 547 -12.21 0.06 12.55
N SER A 548 -11.29 -0.55 11.80
CA SER A 548 -10.51 0.19 10.80
C SER A 548 -11.41 0.68 9.65
N ASP A 549 -10.97 1.64 8.85
CA ASP A 549 -11.72 2.08 7.66
C ASP A 549 -12.00 0.92 6.68
N ASP A 550 -11.11 -0.07 6.60
CA ASP A 550 -11.30 -1.29 5.80
C ASP A 550 -12.36 -2.21 6.41
N ASP A 551 -12.32 -2.44 7.73
CA ASP A 551 -13.33 -3.25 8.45
C ASP A 551 -14.71 -2.55 8.44
N PHE A 552 -14.74 -1.22 8.47
CA PHE A 552 -15.97 -0.43 8.36
C PHE A 552 -16.56 -0.47 6.95
N GLN A 553 -15.75 -0.33 5.90
CA GLN A 553 -16.20 -0.55 4.52
C GLN A 553 -16.74 -1.99 4.33
N LEU A 554 -16.07 -2.99 4.92
CA LEU A 554 -16.50 -4.39 4.90
C LEU A 554 -17.84 -4.60 5.63
N TYR A 555 -18.02 -3.98 6.80
CA TYR A 555 -19.29 -3.94 7.54
C TYR A 555 -20.41 -3.30 6.71
N VAL A 556 -20.16 -2.12 6.12
CA VAL A 556 -21.11 -1.41 5.24
C VAL A 556 -21.51 -2.28 4.05
N GLY A 557 -20.54 -2.92 3.38
CA GLY A 557 -20.80 -3.85 2.27
C GLY A 557 -21.72 -5.02 2.65
N PHE A 558 -21.54 -5.61 3.83
CA PHE A 558 -22.42 -6.68 4.33
C PHE A 558 -23.82 -6.18 4.70
N VAL A 559 -23.97 -4.97 5.28
CA VAL A 559 -25.27 -4.37 5.58
C VAL A 559 -26.06 -4.07 4.29
N ILE A 560 -25.40 -3.57 3.25
CA ILE A 560 -26.03 -3.32 1.95
C ILE A 560 -26.45 -4.66 1.31
N TRP A 561 -25.58 -5.67 1.33
CA TRP A 561 -25.87 -7.01 0.80
C TRP A 561 -27.07 -7.69 1.48
N GLY A 562 -27.12 -7.69 2.81
CA GLY A 562 -28.27 -8.22 3.54
C GLY A 562 -29.57 -7.48 3.18
N THR A 563 -29.51 -6.16 3.01
CA THR A 563 -30.65 -5.34 2.56
C THR A 563 -31.13 -5.73 1.15
N VAL A 564 -30.21 -5.94 0.20
CA VAL A 564 -30.51 -6.38 -1.17
C VAL A 564 -31.16 -7.77 -1.19
N LEU A 565 -30.62 -8.72 -0.42
CA LEU A 565 -31.19 -10.08 -0.31
C LEU A 565 -32.63 -10.07 0.23
N ILE A 566 -32.88 -9.31 1.30
CA ILE A 566 -34.21 -9.19 1.91
C ILE A 566 -35.18 -8.50 0.93
N ALA A 567 -34.75 -7.45 0.23
CA ALA A 567 -35.58 -6.78 -0.77
C ALA A 567 -35.93 -7.70 -1.95
N GLY A 568 -34.97 -8.47 -2.46
CA GLY A 568 -35.17 -9.41 -3.57
C GLY A 568 -36.11 -10.57 -3.25
N LEU A 569 -35.88 -11.25 -2.12
CA LEU A 569 -36.74 -12.34 -1.66
C LEU A 569 -38.14 -11.83 -1.24
N GLY A 570 -38.22 -10.63 -0.67
CA GLY A 570 -39.49 -9.94 -0.39
C GLY A 570 -40.27 -9.61 -1.66
N LEU A 571 -39.57 -9.27 -2.75
CA LEU A 571 -40.18 -9.01 -4.06
C LEU A 571 -40.71 -10.29 -4.71
N GLU A 572 -39.99 -11.41 -4.65
CA GLU A 572 -40.54 -12.73 -5.05
C GLU A 572 -41.80 -13.08 -4.25
N LEU A 573 -41.77 -12.93 -2.93
CA LEU A 573 -42.92 -13.26 -2.07
C LEU A 573 -44.13 -12.35 -2.32
N LEU A 574 -43.90 -11.08 -2.64
CA LEU A 574 -44.97 -10.13 -3.00
C LEU A 574 -45.59 -10.48 -4.35
N VAL A 575 -44.78 -10.72 -5.39
CA VAL A 575 -45.26 -11.08 -6.72
C VAL A 575 -45.97 -12.43 -6.71
N TRP A 576 -45.46 -13.42 -5.97
CA TRP A 576 -46.17 -14.69 -5.72
C TRP A 576 -47.59 -14.43 -5.20
N ARG A 577 -47.72 -13.64 -4.12
CA ARG A 577 -49.02 -13.38 -3.49
C ARG A 577 -49.98 -12.55 -4.33
N VAL A 578 -49.49 -11.72 -5.25
CA VAL A 578 -50.31 -10.79 -6.04
C VAL A 578 -50.64 -11.33 -7.44
N PHE A 579 -49.74 -12.09 -8.07
CA PHE A 579 -49.90 -12.54 -9.45
C PHE A 579 -50.15 -14.05 -9.59
N LEU A 580 -49.78 -14.87 -8.58
CA LEU A 580 -49.85 -16.34 -8.65
C LEU A 580 -50.89 -16.93 -7.68
N GLN A 581 -51.85 -16.12 -7.21
CA GLN A 581 -53.12 -16.60 -6.64
C GLN A 581 -54.22 -16.78 -7.72
N ASP A 582 -53.93 -16.34 -8.95
CA ASP A 582 -54.70 -16.66 -10.15
C ASP A 582 -53.83 -17.55 -11.06
N ASN A 583 -54.43 -18.63 -11.58
CA ASN A 583 -53.84 -19.58 -12.52
C ASN A 583 -52.92 -18.91 -13.58
N TRP A 584 -51.72 -19.47 -13.82
CA TRP A 584 -50.69 -18.86 -14.69
C TRP A 584 -51.19 -18.55 -16.10
N THR A 585 -51.35 -17.26 -16.40
CA THR A 585 -51.94 -16.78 -17.67
C THR A 585 -50.88 -16.58 -18.77
N GLN A 586 -51.35 -16.48 -20.02
CA GLN A 586 -50.50 -16.05 -21.15
C GLN A 586 -49.91 -14.64 -20.95
N VAL A 587 -50.56 -13.78 -20.16
CA VAL A 587 -50.02 -12.46 -19.78
C VAL A 587 -48.84 -12.63 -18.84
N HIS A 588 -48.93 -13.53 -17.84
CA HIS A 588 -47.84 -13.83 -16.91
C HIS A 588 -46.63 -14.42 -17.66
N GLU A 589 -46.86 -15.36 -18.59
CA GLU A 589 -45.81 -15.90 -19.46
C GLU A 589 -45.16 -14.84 -20.37
N THR A 590 -45.91 -13.83 -20.81
CA THR A 590 -45.38 -12.74 -21.64
C THR A 590 -44.54 -11.77 -20.81
N LEU A 591 -44.99 -11.42 -19.61
CA LEU A 591 -44.25 -10.59 -18.66
C LEU A 591 -42.98 -11.29 -18.15
N TRP A 592 -43.02 -12.61 -17.94
CA TRP A 592 -41.85 -13.44 -17.60
C TRP A 592 -40.79 -13.42 -18.70
N LYS A 593 -41.20 -13.62 -19.96
CA LYS A 593 -40.32 -13.47 -21.14
C LYS A 593 -39.74 -12.05 -21.25
N PHE A 594 -40.51 -11.01 -20.95
CA PHE A 594 -40.03 -9.64 -20.90
C PHE A 594 -39.01 -9.40 -19.77
N ALA A 595 -39.25 -9.93 -18.57
CA ALA A 595 -38.31 -9.84 -17.45
C ALA A 595 -36.97 -10.54 -17.77
N GLN A 596 -37.02 -11.70 -18.46
CA GLN A 596 -35.82 -12.37 -18.97
C GLN A 596 -35.08 -11.56 -20.05
N PHE A 597 -35.81 -10.84 -20.92
CA PHE A 597 -35.21 -9.94 -21.91
C PHE A 597 -34.54 -8.70 -21.27
N ALA A 598 -35.16 -8.14 -20.23
CA ALA A 598 -34.67 -6.97 -19.52
C ALA A 598 -33.47 -7.27 -18.60
N PHE A 599 -33.40 -8.50 -18.04
CA PHE A 599 -32.33 -8.95 -17.13
C PHE A 599 -30.92 -8.47 -17.52
N PRO A 600 -30.38 -8.80 -18.72
CA PRO A 600 -28.98 -8.49 -19.04
C PRO A 600 -28.72 -6.98 -19.15
N LEU A 601 -29.71 -6.17 -19.54
CA LEU A 601 -29.59 -4.72 -19.59
C LEU A 601 -29.52 -4.12 -18.17
N LEU A 602 -30.40 -4.57 -17.28
CA LEU A 602 -30.46 -4.11 -15.89
C LEU A 602 -29.21 -4.55 -15.11
N ALA A 603 -28.75 -5.78 -15.29
CA ALA A 603 -27.54 -6.32 -14.66
C ALA A 603 -26.26 -5.66 -15.21
N ALA A 604 -26.18 -5.37 -16.51
CA ALA A 604 -25.06 -4.59 -17.08
C ALA A 604 -25.06 -3.14 -16.57
N THR A 605 -26.23 -2.51 -16.46
CA THR A 605 -26.39 -1.16 -15.86
C THR A 605 -25.93 -1.15 -14.40
N THR A 606 -26.33 -2.17 -13.65
CA THR A 606 -25.90 -2.40 -12.25
C THR A 606 -24.39 -2.49 -12.12
N LEU A 607 -23.74 -3.34 -12.94
CA LEU A 607 -22.29 -3.49 -12.96
C LEU A 607 -21.59 -2.16 -13.30
N GLY A 608 -22.05 -1.47 -14.35
CA GLY A 608 -21.50 -0.17 -14.76
C GLY A 608 -21.56 0.87 -13.64
N LEU A 609 -22.71 1.01 -12.99
CA LEU A 609 -22.88 1.94 -11.86
C LEU A 609 -22.03 1.53 -10.64
N ALA A 610 -21.92 0.23 -10.34
CA ALA A 610 -21.12 -0.28 -9.23
C ALA A 610 -19.61 -0.04 -9.40
N LEU A 611 -19.09 -0.13 -10.62
CA LEU A 611 -17.68 0.17 -10.92
C LEU A 611 -17.29 1.64 -10.68
N PHE A 612 -18.28 2.55 -10.67
CA PHE A 612 -18.16 3.95 -10.26
C PHE A 612 -18.68 4.23 -8.84
N ARG A 613 -18.88 3.19 -8.02
CA ARG A 613 -19.41 3.25 -6.64
C ARG A 613 -20.75 4.00 -6.50
N ASN A 614 -21.57 4.00 -7.55
CA ASN A 614 -22.84 4.72 -7.57
C ASN A 614 -23.99 3.84 -7.02
N TYR A 615 -24.50 4.21 -5.85
CA TYR A 615 -25.56 3.50 -5.11
C TYR A 615 -26.90 3.41 -5.85
N ILE A 616 -27.10 4.18 -6.93
CA ILE A 616 -28.22 4.00 -7.88
C ILE A 616 -28.21 2.58 -8.51
N ALA A 617 -27.08 1.86 -8.45
CA ALA A 617 -27.01 0.45 -8.82
C ALA A 617 -27.98 -0.47 -8.04
N LEU A 618 -28.34 -0.13 -6.79
CA LEU A 618 -29.03 -1.07 -5.89
C LEU A 618 -30.48 -1.41 -6.32
N PRO A 619 -31.35 -0.45 -6.73
CA PRO A 619 -32.63 -0.79 -7.34
C PRO A 619 -32.50 -1.66 -8.61
N PHE A 620 -31.51 -1.37 -9.47
CA PHE A 620 -31.27 -2.16 -10.68
C PHE A 620 -30.76 -3.58 -10.34
N LEU A 621 -29.95 -3.75 -9.30
CA LEU A 621 -29.47 -5.05 -8.81
C LEU A 621 -30.64 -5.94 -8.35
N VAL A 622 -31.56 -5.39 -7.56
CA VAL A 622 -32.74 -6.10 -7.06
C VAL A 622 -33.69 -6.45 -8.21
N ALA A 623 -34.01 -5.49 -9.09
CA ALA A 623 -34.88 -5.71 -10.23
C ALA A 623 -34.29 -6.70 -11.26
N ALA A 624 -32.97 -6.69 -11.45
CA ALA A 624 -32.27 -7.62 -12.33
C ALA A 624 -32.27 -9.04 -11.76
N LEU A 625 -31.61 -9.27 -10.61
CA LEU A 625 -31.37 -10.63 -10.10
C LEU A 625 -32.67 -11.39 -9.87
N TRP A 626 -33.66 -10.75 -9.23
CA TRP A 626 -34.98 -11.36 -8.99
C TRP A 626 -35.98 -11.13 -10.12
N LYS A 627 -35.56 -10.65 -11.30
CA LYS A 627 -36.37 -10.53 -12.53
C LYS A 627 -37.73 -9.85 -12.26
N PHE A 628 -37.70 -8.66 -11.66
CA PHE A 628 -38.88 -7.91 -11.16
C PHE A 628 -39.78 -8.63 -10.14
N GLY A 629 -39.32 -9.73 -9.54
CA GLY A 629 -40.05 -10.54 -8.57
C GLY A 629 -40.64 -11.83 -9.12
N PHE A 630 -40.41 -12.20 -10.38
CA PHE A 630 -40.89 -13.50 -10.88
C PHE A 630 -40.26 -14.63 -10.05
N PRO A 631 -41.07 -15.45 -9.33
CA PRO A 631 -40.54 -16.34 -8.31
C PRO A 631 -39.85 -17.53 -8.95
N GLU A 632 -38.52 -17.54 -8.82
CA GLU A 632 -37.66 -18.63 -9.25
C GLU A 632 -37.08 -19.33 -8.01
N THR A 633 -36.58 -18.54 -7.05
CA THR A 633 -35.98 -19.05 -5.81
C THR A 633 -37.02 -19.75 -4.92
N LEU A 634 -38.14 -19.08 -4.65
CA LEU A 634 -39.21 -19.60 -3.79
C LEU A 634 -40.00 -20.73 -4.49
N LEU A 635 -40.16 -20.66 -5.81
CA LEU A 635 -40.89 -21.67 -6.59
C LEU A 635 -40.21 -23.03 -6.55
N TYR A 636 -38.93 -23.08 -6.91
CA TYR A 636 -38.17 -24.33 -6.88
C TYR A 636 -38.08 -24.91 -5.46
N MET A 637 -37.92 -24.06 -4.43
CA MET A 637 -37.88 -24.52 -3.03
C MET A 637 -39.25 -25.07 -2.57
N HIS A 638 -40.36 -24.42 -2.93
CA HIS A 638 -41.71 -24.88 -2.59
C HIS A 638 -41.99 -26.25 -3.21
N VAL A 639 -41.73 -26.40 -4.51
CA VAL A 639 -41.89 -27.68 -5.23
C VAL A 639 -41.01 -28.78 -4.63
N ALA A 640 -39.74 -28.49 -4.35
CA ALA A 640 -38.80 -29.46 -3.77
C ALA A 640 -39.21 -29.99 -2.39
N LEU A 641 -39.84 -29.15 -1.55
CA LEU A 641 -40.19 -29.47 -0.16
C LEU A 641 -41.62 -29.99 0.01
N TYR A 642 -42.60 -29.43 -0.69
CA TYR A 642 -44.02 -29.66 -0.41
C TYR A 642 -44.76 -30.45 -1.49
N ASP A 643 -44.31 -30.44 -2.75
CA ASP A 643 -44.99 -31.20 -3.81
C ASP A 643 -44.76 -32.71 -3.63
N GLY A 644 -45.80 -33.41 -3.19
CA GLY A 644 -45.83 -34.87 -3.02
C GLY A 644 -46.15 -35.64 -4.30
N SER A 645 -46.53 -34.97 -5.39
CA SER A 645 -46.93 -35.60 -6.66
C SER A 645 -45.73 -35.96 -7.55
N ILE A 646 -44.65 -35.19 -7.46
CA ILE A 646 -43.44 -35.37 -8.28
C ILE A 646 -42.45 -36.36 -7.69
N SER A 647 -41.64 -36.98 -8.56
CA SER A 647 -40.68 -38.00 -8.16
C SER A 647 -39.59 -37.46 -7.23
N ARG A 648 -39.04 -38.31 -6.35
CA ARG A 648 -37.95 -37.93 -5.43
C ARG A 648 -36.72 -37.37 -6.16
N LEU A 649 -36.43 -37.84 -7.37
CA LEU A 649 -35.32 -37.33 -8.19
C LEU A 649 -35.64 -35.94 -8.75
N ALA A 650 -36.86 -35.71 -9.24
CA ALA A 650 -37.29 -34.37 -9.66
C ALA A 650 -37.20 -33.37 -8.48
N ARG A 651 -37.70 -33.75 -7.29
CA ARG A 651 -37.58 -32.93 -6.07
C ARG A 651 -36.13 -32.60 -5.69
N ILE A 652 -35.18 -33.50 -5.94
CA ILE A 652 -33.75 -33.23 -5.73
C ILE A 652 -33.24 -32.24 -6.79
N SER A 653 -33.65 -32.35 -8.06
CA SER A 653 -33.34 -31.32 -9.08
C SER A 653 -33.88 -29.95 -8.68
N ASP A 654 -35.16 -29.88 -8.29
CA ASP A 654 -35.79 -28.64 -7.85
C ASP A 654 -35.09 -28.06 -6.60
N PHE A 655 -34.66 -28.88 -5.65
CA PHE A 655 -33.87 -28.43 -4.49
C PHE A 655 -32.50 -27.88 -4.87
N LEU A 656 -31.81 -28.53 -5.81
CA LEU A 656 -30.50 -28.10 -6.33
C LEU A 656 -30.63 -26.79 -7.12
N ASN A 657 -31.69 -26.64 -7.92
CA ASN A 657 -32.02 -25.40 -8.63
C ASN A 657 -32.30 -24.26 -7.65
N ALA A 658 -33.14 -24.48 -6.63
CA ALA A 658 -33.42 -23.48 -5.61
C ALA A 658 -32.16 -23.03 -4.85
N THR A 659 -31.36 -24.00 -4.40
CA THR A 659 -30.11 -23.75 -3.66
C THR A 659 -29.06 -23.07 -4.54
N GLY A 660 -28.98 -23.47 -5.83
CA GLY A 660 -28.17 -22.81 -6.85
C GLY A 660 -28.55 -21.34 -7.01
N THR A 661 -29.84 -21.02 -7.13
CA THR A 661 -30.33 -19.64 -7.27
C THR A 661 -30.07 -18.79 -6.03
N VAL A 662 -30.23 -19.32 -4.82
CA VAL A 662 -29.81 -18.63 -3.58
C VAL A 662 -28.31 -18.29 -3.61
N LEU A 663 -27.46 -19.24 -4.01
CA LEU A 663 -26.01 -19.03 -4.05
C LEU A 663 -25.57 -18.11 -5.20
N HIS A 664 -26.19 -18.20 -6.38
CA HIS A 664 -25.93 -17.33 -7.52
C HIS A 664 -26.33 -15.88 -7.19
N HIS A 665 -27.59 -15.64 -6.81
CA HIS A 665 -28.07 -14.30 -6.49
C HIS A 665 -27.35 -13.72 -5.26
N GLY A 666 -27.07 -14.56 -4.26
CA GLY A 666 -26.32 -14.18 -3.06
C GLY A 666 -24.87 -13.78 -3.34
N SER A 667 -24.14 -14.52 -4.18
CA SER A 667 -22.75 -14.20 -4.54
C SER A 667 -22.65 -13.03 -5.52
N ALA A 668 -23.54 -12.93 -6.51
CA ALA A 668 -23.62 -11.79 -7.42
C ALA A 668 -23.90 -10.47 -6.68
N SER A 669 -24.91 -10.48 -5.79
CA SER A 669 -25.23 -9.30 -4.99
C SER A 669 -24.12 -8.94 -4.00
N LEU A 670 -23.47 -9.91 -3.35
CA LEU A 670 -22.34 -9.65 -2.45
C LEU A 670 -21.18 -8.97 -3.19
N LEU A 671 -20.83 -9.48 -4.37
CA LEU A 671 -19.75 -8.93 -5.20
C LEU A 671 -20.03 -7.48 -5.61
N ILE A 672 -21.25 -7.17 -6.04
CA ILE A 672 -21.67 -5.81 -6.40
C ILE A 672 -21.70 -4.87 -5.18
N CYS A 673 -22.21 -5.33 -4.03
CA CYS A 673 -22.23 -4.53 -2.79
C CYS A 673 -20.81 -4.22 -2.28
N MET A 674 -19.86 -5.14 -2.46
CA MET A 674 -18.46 -4.93 -2.06
C MET A 674 -17.68 -4.03 -3.04
N LEU A 675 -18.07 -3.98 -4.33
CA LEU A 675 -17.61 -2.95 -5.26
C LEU A 675 -18.15 -1.56 -4.86
N LEU A 676 -19.44 -1.46 -4.54
CA LEU A 676 -20.10 -0.20 -4.10
C LEU A 676 -19.54 0.35 -2.80
N ALA A 677 -19.32 -0.52 -1.80
CA ALA A 677 -18.73 -0.15 -0.52
C ALA A 677 -17.22 0.17 -0.62
N GLY A 678 -16.58 -0.19 -1.74
CA GLY A 678 -15.18 0.10 -2.04
C GLY A 678 -14.16 -0.94 -1.60
N VAL A 679 -14.62 -1.98 -0.90
CA VAL A 679 -13.86 -3.16 -0.43
C VAL A 679 -13.18 -3.92 -1.57
N LEU A 680 -13.81 -3.93 -2.75
CA LEU A 680 -13.23 -4.51 -3.97
C LEU A 680 -12.88 -3.40 -4.97
N PRO A 681 -11.71 -3.45 -5.61
CA PRO A 681 -11.37 -2.56 -6.71
C PRO A 681 -12.13 -2.94 -7.99
N SER A 682 -12.35 -1.94 -8.86
CA SER A 682 -12.95 -2.09 -10.20
C SER A 682 -11.99 -2.76 -11.21
N ASP A 683 -11.46 -3.94 -10.85
CA ASP A 683 -10.46 -4.68 -11.61
C ASP A 683 -11.09 -5.65 -12.64
N ARG A 684 -10.37 -5.87 -13.76
CA ARG A 684 -10.73 -6.84 -14.80
C ARG A 684 -10.98 -8.25 -14.23
N THR A 685 -10.24 -8.64 -13.19
CA THR A 685 -10.31 -9.96 -12.53
C THR A 685 -11.72 -10.24 -12.00
N TYR A 686 -12.47 -9.23 -11.55
CA TYR A 686 -13.86 -9.37 -11.14
C TYR A 686 -14.85 -9.15 -12.27
N VAL A 687 -14.58 -8.19 -13.17
CA VAL A 687 -15.48 -7.83 -14.27
C VAL A 687 -15.60 -8.94 -15.32
N ASN A 688 -14.50 -9.62 -15.65
CA ASN A 688 -14.42 -10.60 -16.72
C ASN A 688 -15.41 -11.79 -16.56
N PRO A 689 -15.46 -12.51 -15.41
CA PRO A 689 -16.49 -13.52 -15.18
C PRO A 689 -17.94 -13.00 -15.25
N ILE A 690 -18.21 -11.79 -14.73
CA ILE A 690 -19.58 -11.22 -14.74
C ILE A 690 -20.04 -10.93 -16.17
N LEU A 691 -19.15 -10.43 -17.03
CA LEU A 691 -19.47 -10.21 -18.45
C LEU A 691 -19.80 -11.53 -19.16
N ILE A 692 -19.13 -12.64 -18.85
CA ILE A 692 -19.45 -13.94 -19.44
C ILE A 692 -20.83 -14.43 -18.97
N LEU A 693 -21.17 -14.26 -17.68
CA LEU A 693 -22.51 -14.56 -17.17
C LEU A 693 -23.59 -13.71 -17.84
N LEU A 694 -23.36 -12.40 -18.02
CA LEU A 694 -24.28 -11.53 -18.76
C LEU A 694 -24.52 -12.02 -20.19
N ILE A 695 -23.47 -12.53 -20.87
CA ILE A 695 -23.57 -13.13 -22.20
C ILE A 695 -24.39 -14.43 -22.18
N GLN A 696 -24.32 -15.28 -21.13
CA GLN A 696 -25.22 -16.44 -21.00
C GLN A 696 -26.69 -15.99 -21.09
N HIS A 697 -27.04 -14.93 -20.35
CA HIS A 697 -28.41 -14.43 -20.29
C HIS A 697 -28.88 -13.74 -21.59
N TRP A 698 -27.99 -13.29 -22.49
CA TRP A 698 -28.40 -12.81 -23.82
C TRP A 698 -29.13 -13.90 -24.63
N PHE A 699 -28.79 -15.16 -24.41
CA PHE A 699 -29.34 -16.30 -25.14
C PHE A 699 -30.50 -16.99 -24.42
N VAL A 700 -30.95 -16.51 -23.26
CA VAL A 700 -32.00 -17.19 -22.47
C VAL A 700 -33.31 -17.40 -23.26
N LEU A 701 -33.69 -16.43 -24.11
CA LEU A 701 -34.89 -16.55 -24.95
C LEU A 701 -34.76 -17.58 -26.07
N LEU A 702 -33.54 -17.98 -26.45
CA LEU A 702 -33.30 -18.97 -27.51
C LEU A 702 -33.91 -20.34 -27.14
N ARG A 703 -34.13 -20.63 -25.85
CA ARG A 703 -34.83 -21.83 -25.37
C ARG A 703 -36.27 -21.96 -25.90
N TYR A 704 -36.92 -20.84 -26.22
CA TYR A 704 -38.28 -20.80 -26.77
C TYR A 704 -38.32 -20.92 -28.31
N VAL A 705 -37.17 -20.85 -28.99
CA VAL A 705 -37.10 -20.84 -30.47
C VAL A 705 -36.30 -22.03 -31.02
N HIS A 706 -35.14 -22.34 -30.42
CA HIS A 706 -34.29 -23.44 -30.87
C HIS A 706 -33.50 -24.06 -29.70
N LYS A 707 -34.16 -24.96 -28.95
CA LYS A 707 -33.63 -25.61 -27.73
C LYS A 707 -32.22 -26.17 -27.90
N VAL A 708 -31.91 -26.81 -29.03
CA VAL A 708 -30.57 -27.38 -29.29
C VAL A 708 -29.49 -26.31 -29.33
N SER A 709 -29.73 -25.17 -30.01
CA SER A 709 -28.76 -24.07 -30.00
C SER A 709 -28.65 -23.40 -28.64
N TYR A 710 -29.75 -23.30 -27.89
CA TYR A 710 -29.71 -22.82 -26.51
C TYR A 710 -28.78 -23.69 -25.64
N TYR A 711 -28.95 -25.02 -25.64
CA TYR A 711 -28.08 -25.90 -24.85
C TYR A 711 -26.61 -25.83 -25.29
N VAL A 712 -26.33 -25.81 -26.60
CA VAL A 712 -24.95 -25.72 -27.13
C VAL A 712 -24.28 -24.39 -26.75
N VAL A 713 -25.00 -23.27 -26.88
CA VAL A 713 -24.46 -21.94 -26.51
C VAL A 713 -24.24 -21.87 -25.00
N MET A 714 -25.22 -22.25 -24.18
CA MET A 714 -25.11 -22.24 -22.72
C MET A 714 -23.91 -23.06 -22.24
N LEU A 715 -23.74 -24.29 -22.72
CA LEU A 715 -22.60 -25.14 -22.35
C LEU A 715 -21.24 -24.55 -22.77
N ALA A 716 -21.16 -23.89 -23.93
CA ALA A 716 -19.93 -23.23 -24.38
C ALA A 716 -19.59 -22.00 -23.53
N THR A 717 -20.59 -21.16 -23.21
CA THR A 717 -20.42 -20.00 -22.32
C THR A 717 -20.18 -20.40 -20.87
N GLU A 718 -20.67 -21.56 -20.45
CA GLU A 718 -20.45 -22.13 -19.10
C GLU A 718 -19.01 -22.62 -18.95
N ALA A 719 -18.49 -23.36 -19.94
CA ALA A 719 -17.08 -23.76 -19.95
C ALA A 719 -16.14 -22.55 -19.93
N TRP A 720 -16.49 -21.47 -20.65
CA TRP A 720 -15.73 -20.21 -20.64
C TRP A 720 -15.81 -19.50 -19.27
N PHE A 721 -17.00 -19.43 -18.66
CA PHE A 721 -17.19 -18.86 -17.33
C PHE A 721 -16.34 -19.56 -16.27
N GLN A 722 -16.44 -20.89 -16.18
CA GLN A 722 -15.65 -21.67 -15.20
C GLN A 722 -14.14 -21.52 -15.44
N TRP A 723 -13.70 -21.51 -16.71
CA TRP A 723 -12.29 -21.29 -17.05
C TRP A 723 -11.80 -19.91 -16.59
N ALA A 724 -12.58 -18.86 -16.80
CA ALA A 724 -12.24 -17.50 -16.36
C ALA A 724 -12.13 -17.43 -14.83
N VAL A 725 -13.15 -17.91 -14.10
CA VAL A 725 -13.15 -17.94 -12.63
C VAL A 725 -11.95 -18.69 -12.07
N ILE A 726 -11.64 -19.88 -12.60
CA ILE A 726 -10.52 -20.71 -12.12
C ILE A 726 -9.17 -20.05 -12.43
N SER A 727 -9.02 -19.41 -13.61
CA SER A 727 -7.79 -18.70 -13.99
C SER A 727 -7.52 -17.48 -13.12
N ASP A 728 -8.56 -16.71 -12.81
CA ASP A 728 -8.47 -15.44 -12.07
C ASP A 728 -8.52 -15.64 -10.53
N PHE A 729 -8.82 -16.84 -10.03
CA PHE A 729 -9.09 -17.11 -8.60
C PHE A 729 -7.96 -16.71 -7.64
N GLU A 730 -6.70 -16.94 -8.00
CA GLU A 730 -5.54 -16.54 -7.19
C GLU A 730 -5.38 -15.01 -7.14
N SER A 731 -5.68 -14.31 -8.25
CA SER A 731 -5.73 -12.85 -8.28
C SER A 731 -6.86 -12.32 -7.40
N MET A 732 -8.07 -12.89 -7.51
CA MET A 732 -9.20 -12.52 -6.64
C MET A 732 -8.85 -12.64 -5.16
N ARG A 733 -8.19 -13.74 -4.77
CA ARG A 733 -7.80 -14.03 -3.39
C ARG A 733 -6.66 -13.14 -2.87
N SER A 734 -5.71 -12.78 -3.73
CA SER A 734 -4.57 -11.91 -3.36
C SER A 734 -4.95 -10.43 -3.30
N ILE A 735 -6.02 -10.01 -4.00
CA ILE A 735 -6.66 -8.70 -3.83
C ILE A 735 -7.48 -8.68 -2.52
N HIS A 736 -8.54 -9.49 -2.41
CA HIS A 736 -9.34 -9.57 -1.18
C HIS A 736 -10.13 -10.87 -1.06
N TRP A 737 -10.14 -11.46 0.15
CA TRP A 737 -10.70 -12.79 0.41
C TRP A 737 -12.19 -12.91 0.03
N VAL A 738 -12.99 -11.87 0.23
CA VAL A 738 -14.42 -11.86 -0.14
C VAL A 738 -14.62 -12.06 -1.64
N GLY A 739 -13.74 -11.52 -2.48
CA GLY A 739 -13.80 -11.72 -3.93
C GLY A 739 -13.66 -13.20 -4.31
N SER A 740 -12.67 -13.90 -3.71
CA SER A 740 -12.52 -15.35 -3.90
C SER A 740 -13.68 -16.17 -3.30
N GLN A 741 -14.31 -15.70 -2.22
CA GLN A 741 -15.49 -16.35 -1.64
C GLN A 741 -16.72 -16.23 -2.55
N CYS A 742 -16.96 -15.05 -3.13
CA CYS A 742 -18.03 -14.83 -4.11
C CYS A 742 -17.83 -15.74 -5.33
N ALA A 743 -16.60 -15.82 -5.85
CA ALA A 743 -16.26 -16.65 -7.00
C ALA A 743 -16.45 -18.15 -6.72
N ALA A 744 -16.05 -18.63 -5.54
CA ALA A 744 -16.27 -20.02 -5.13
C ALA A 744 -17.76 -20.36 -4.96
N MET A 745 -18.55 -19.45 -4.39
CA MET A 745 -20.01 -19.62 -4.25
C MET A 745 -20.72 -19.61 -5.61
N MET A 746 -20.30 -18.76 -6.55
CA MET A 746 -20.86 -18.73 -7.89
C MET A 746 -20.53 -20.01 -8.68
N LEU A 747 -19.28 -20.46 -8.62
CA LEU A 747 -18.86 -21.72 -9.26
C LEU A 747 -19.64 -22.93 -8.70
N LEU A 748 -19.84 -22.96 -7.38
CA LEU A 748 -20.70 -23.96 -6.72
C LEU A 748 -22.15 -23.89 -7.20
N ALA A 749 -22.75 -22.70 -7.29
CA ALA A 749 -24.12 -22.51 -7.80
C ALA A 749 -24.29 -23.09 -9.21
N HIS A 750 -23.33 -22.82 -10.10
CA HIS A 750 -23.31 -23.35 -11.46
C HIS A 750 -23.14 -24.87 -11.51
N TRP A 751 -22.32 -25.45 -10.63
CA TRP A 751 -22.24 -26.90 -10.48
C TRP A 751 -23.55 -27.51 -9.96
N LEU A 752 -24.30 -26.84 -9.07
CA LEU A 752 -25.63 -27.32 -8.63
C LEU A 752 -26.62 -27.35 -9.80
N TYR A 753 -26.66 -26.31 -10.64
CA TYR A 753 -27.50 -26.30 -11.87
C TYR A 753 -27.12 -27.41 -12.85
N LEU A 754 -25.83 -27.67 -13.07
CA LEU A 754 -25.38 -28.76 -13.95
C LEU A 754 -25.77 -30.14 -13.40
N ASN A 755 -25.72 -30.34 -12.08
CA ASN A 755 -26.18 -31.57 -11.45
C ASN A 755 -27.71 -31.73 -11.50
N ALA A 756 -28.46 -30.64 -11.31
CA ALA A 756 -29.92 -30.60 -11.47
C ALA A 756 -30.33 -31.02 -12.90
N ALA A 757 -29.75 -30.38 -13.92
CA ALA A 757 -29.98 -30.72 -15.32
C ALA A 757 -29.63 -32.18 -15.66
N MET A 758 -28.53 -32.71 -15.11
CA MET A 758 -28.17 -34.14 -15.24
C MET A 758 -29.21 -35.07 -14.62
N ILE A 759 -29.76 -34.73 -13.45
CA ILE A 759 -30.82 -35.51 -12.80
C ILE A 759 -32.12 -35.45 -13.62
N GLU A 760 -32.49 -34.29 -14.17
CA GLU A 760 -33.66 -34.16 -15.04
C GLU A 760 -33.54 -34.98 -16.33
N LEU A 761 -32.35 -35.04 -16.95
CA LEU A 761 -32.11 -35.91 -18.11
C LEU A 761 -32.31 -37.39 -17.76
N LEU A 762 -31.87 -37.83 -16.57
CA LEU A 762 -32.08 -39.19 -16.07
C LEU A 762 -33.54 -39.50 -15.75
N VAL A 763 -34.32 -38.52 -15.27
CA VAL A 763 -35.76 -38.66 -15.01
C VAL A 763 -36.57 -38.71 -16.32
N ARG A 764 -36.29 -37.81 -17.27
CA ARG A 764 -37.04 -37.73 -18.54
C ARG A 764 -36.87 -38.98 -19.41
N GLY A 765 -35.77 -39.71 -19.26
CA GLY A 765 -35.58 -41.03 -19.89
C GLY A 765 -36.59 -42.12 -19.46
N GLN A 766 -37.54 -41.81 -18.57
CA GLN A 766 -38.58 -42.71 -18.08
C GLN A 766 -40.02 -42.26 -18.44
N SER A 767 -40.21 -41.10 -19.11
CA SER A 767 -41.55 -40.54 -19.37
C SER A 767 -41.59 -39.62 -20.60
N ASP A 768 -42.36 -39.98 -21.62
CA ASP A 768 -42.53 -39.22 -22.88
C ASP A 768 -43.35 -37.91 -22.76
N GLU A 769 -43.57 -37.39 -21.56
CA GLU A 769 -44.33 -36.15 -21.38
C GLU A 769 -43.52 -34.91 -21.75
N SER A 770 -44.13 -33.99 -22.50
CA SER A 770 -43.50 -32.75 -22.93
C SER A 770 -43.27 -31.78 -21.76
N GLU A 771 -42.00 -31.42 -21.53
CA GLU A 771 -41.47 -30.43 -20.58
C GLU A 771 -42.39 -29.22 -20.29
N GLU A 772 -42.95 -28.60 -21.32
CA GLU A 772 -43.81 -27.41 -21.22
C GLU A 772 -45.13 -27.70 -20.50
N GLY A 773 -45.69 -28.90 -20.70
CA GLY A 773 -46.86 -29.39 -19.98
C GLY A 773 -46.60 -29.82 -18.54
N VAL A 774 -45.33 -29.96 -18.12
CA VAL A 774 -44.94 -30.26 -16.72
C VAL A 774 -44.86 -28.97 -15.91
N LEU A 775 -44.22 -27.91 -16.44
CA LEU A 775 -44.16 -26.61 -15.77
C LEU A 775 -45.56 -26.02 -15.58
N MET A 776 -46.40 -26.06 -16.62
CA MET A 776 -47.77 -25.54 -16.55
C MET A 776 -48.66 -26.35 -15.60
N ARG A 777 -48.45 -27.68 -15.47
CA ARG A 777 -49.13 -28.50 -14.45
C ARG A 777 -48.70 -28.10 -13.04
N ARG A 778 -47.39 -27.99 -12.79
CA ARG A 778 -46.85 -27.58 -11.47
C ARG A 778 -47.40 -26.24 -11.00
N LEU A 779 -47.56 -25.28 -11.92
CA LEU A 779 -48.16 -23.98 -11.60
C LEU A 779 -49.67 -24.08 -11.33
N ALA A 780 -50.42 -24.84 -12.13
CA ALA A 780 -51.86 -25.04 -11.93
C ALA A 780 -52.21 -25.88 -10.68
N GLN A 781 -51.29 -26.73 -10.20
CA GLN A 781 -51.50 -27.62 -9.05
C GLN A 781 -51.34 -26.95 -7.68
N MET A 782 -50.97 -25.66 -7.61
CA MET A 782 -50.83 -24.94 -6.34
C MET A 782 -52.14 -24.29 -5.83
N ASP A 783 -53.14 -24.16 -6.70
CA ASP A 783 -54.42 -23.47 -6.39
C ASP A 783 -55.47 -24.32 -5.67
N THR A 784 -55.22 -25.60 -5.39
CA THR A 784 -56.18 -26.49 -4.69
C THR A 784 -55.74 -26.95 -3.28
N PRO A 785 -55.69 -26.08 -2.25
CA PRO A 785 -55.56 -26.50 -0.86
C PRO A 785 -56.83 -27.15 -0.28
N GLY A 786 -58.03 -26.76 -0.75
CA GLY A 786 -59.31 -27.12 -0.10
C GLY A 786 -60.04 -28.34 -0.68
N SER A 787 -59.92 -28.61 -1.99
CA SER A 787 -60.76 -29.58 -2.71
C SER A 787 -60.39 -31.06 -2.49
N LYS A 788 -59.89 -31.40 -1.30
CA LYS A 788 -59.75 -32.78 -0.83
C LYS A 788 -60.56 -32.99 0.44
N GLU A 789 -60.37 -32.20 1.48
CA GLU A 789 -61.23 -32.30 2.68
C GLU A 789 -62.69 -32.03 2.32
N GLU A 790 -62.98 -31.02 1.48
CA GLU A 790 -64.34 -30.73 0.99
C GLU A 790 -64.91 -31.80 0.04
N LEU A 791 -64.06 -32.60 -0.61
CA LEU A 791 -64.49 -33.69 -1.52
C LEU A 791 -64.62 -35.03 -0.79
N ASP A 792 -63.76 -35.29 0.20
CA ASP A 792 -63.81 -36.47 1.06
C ASP A 792 -64.99 -36.35 2.05
N GLU A 793 -65.32 -35.15 2.59
CA GLU A 793 -66.59 -34.90 3.31
C GLU A 793 -67.82 -35.17 2.41
N LEU A 794 -67.76 -34.82 1.11
CA LEU A 794 -68.81 -35.12 0.13
C LEU A 794 -68.88 -36.61 -0.28
N ILE A 795 -67.95 -37.45 0.17
CA ILE A 795 -67.90 -38.89 -0.10
C ILE A 795 -68.22 -39.72 1.17
N GLU A 796 -67.95 -39.21 2.37
CA GLU A 796 -68.23 -39.93 3.63
C GLU A 796 -69.71 -39.94 4.08
N ASP A 797 -70.60 -39.08 3.54
CA ASP A 797 -72.06 -39.18 3.78
C ASP A 797 -72.92 -39.45 2.52
N PRO A 798 -73.08 -40.72 2.12
CA PRO A 798 -74.04 -41.13 1.07
C PRO A 798 -75.52 -40.98 1.45
N SER A 799 -75.88 -40.58 2.68
CA SER A 799 -77.28 -40.52 3.15
C SER A 799 -77.97 -39.18 2.89
N ALA A 800 -77.20 -38.12 2.63
CA ALA A 800 -77.70 -36.78 2.31
C ALA A 800 -78.49 -36.69 0.99
N ILE A 801 -78.47 -37.72 0.13
CA ILE A 801 -79.18 -37.76 -1.15
C ILE A 801 -80.42 -38.68 -1.06
N SER A 802 -81.42 -38.25 -0.27
CA SER A 802 -82.77 -38.82 -0.35
C SER A 802 -83.88 -37.78 -0.13
N GLU A 803 -84.88 -37.83 -1.01
CA GLU A 803 -86.24 -37.26 -0.88
C GLU A 803 -86.41 -35.78 -0.47
N ASN A 804 -86.70 -34.91 -1.46
CA ASN A 804 -87.97 -34.14 -1.42
C ASN A 804 -88.40 -33.52 -2.77
N SER A 805 -89.63 -32.98 -2.81
CA SER A 805 -90.34 -32.47 -3.99
C SER A 805 -91.41 -31.44 -3.56
N PHE A 806 -92.24 -30.77 -4.40
CA PHE A 806 -92.59 -30.93 -5.82
C PHE A 806 -93.19 -29.61 -6.38
N PHE A 807 -93.44 -29.52 -7.71
CA PHE A 807 -94.09 -28.40 -8.42
C PHE A 807 -93.33 -27.04 -8.43
N SER A 808 -93.59 -26.07 -9.33
CA SER A 808 -94.56 -25.99 -10.45
C SER A 808 -93.97 -25.32 -11.71
N ASP A 809 -94.76 -25.27 -12.78
CA ASP A 809 -94.47 -24.64 -14.09
C ASP A 809 -94.48 -23.08 -14.08
N ASN A 810 -93.95 -22.50 -15.17
CA ASN A 810 -94.01 -21.09 -15.62
C ASN A 810 -93.20 -20.08 -14.75
N ASP A 811 -92.58 -19.03 -15.30
CA ASP A 811 -93.02 -18.19 -16.42
C ASP A 811 -91.88 -17.73 -17.38
N GLU A 812 -92.23 -17.01 -18.45
CA GLU A 812 -91.27 -16.43 -19.40
C GLU A 812 -90.64 -15.10 -18.91
N GLY A 813 -89.32 -14.94 -19.11
CA GLY A 813 -88.67 -13.64 -19.27
C GLY A 813 -87.73 -13.18 -18.15
N ASP A 814 -86.41 -13.27 -18.38
CA ASP A 814 -85.41 -12.38 -17.75
C ASP A 814 -84.05 -12.35 -18.50
N GLU A 815 -84.06 -12.11 -19.84
CA GLU A 815 -82.82 -12.07 -20.66
C GLU A 815 -82.12 -10.68 -20.63
N GLU A 816 -82.71 -9.68 -19.97
CA GLU A 816 -82.20 -8.30 -19.97
C GLU A 816 -81.13 -8.06 -18.89
N LEU A 817 -81.26 -8.67 -17.70
CA LEU A 817 -80.38 -8.42 -16.55
C LEU A 817 -78.93 -8.91 -16.76
N LEU A 818 -78.72 -9.94 -17.59
CA LEU A 818 -77.40 -10.52 -17.88
C LEU A 818 -76.53 -9.67 -18.83
N ASN A 819 -77.12 -8.72 -19.55
CA ASN A 819 -76.38 -7.89 -20.51
C ASN A 819 -75.69 -6.68 -19.86
N ASP A 820 -76.23 -6.11 -18.79
CA ASP A 820 -75.66 -4.93 -18.15
C ASP A 820 -74.43 -5.25 -17.30
N VAL A 821 -74.41 -6.43 -16.65
CA VAL A 821 -73.21 -6.97 -15.96
C VAL A 821 -72.04 -7.16 -16.93
N ARG A 822 -72.33 -7.47 -18.21
CA ARG A 822 -71.31 -7.57 -19.28
C ARG A 822 -70.76 -6.21 -19.71
N LYS A 823 -71.56 -5.15 -19.70
CA LYS A 823 -71.13 -3.78 -20.07
C LYS A 823 -70.28 -3.12 -18.99
N GLN A 824 -70.59 -3.29 -17.70
CA GLN A 824 -69.76 -2.71 -16.63
C GLN A 824 -68.35 -3.33 -16.56
N LYS A 825 -68.16 -4.57 -17.04
CA LYS A 825 -66.83 -5.22 -17.09
C LYS A 825 -65.95 -4.76 -18.26
N THR A 826 -66.49 -4.06 -19.27
CA THR A 826 -65.73 -3.59 -20.45
C THR A 826 -65.16 -2.19 -20.29
N THR A 827 -65.78 -1.32 -19.49
CA THR A 827 -65.30 0.07 -19.30
C THR A 827 -64.13 0.21 -18.33
N ARG A 828 -63.92 -0.75 -17.40
CA ARG A 828 -62.80 -0.69 -16.43
C ARG A 828 -61.42 -1.06 -16.97
N ASN A 829 -61.32 -1.62 -18.17
CA ASN A 829 -60.07 -2.10 -18.76
C ASN A 829 -59.37 -1.08 -19.68
N VAL A 830 -59.88 0.15 -19.79
CA VAL A 830 -59.33 1.19 -20.69
C VAL A 830 -58.35 2.13 -19.98
N ASP A 831 -58.58 2.43 -18.69
CA ASP A 831 -57.84 3.48 -17.97
C ASP A 831 -56.40 3.11 -17.56
N TRP A 832 -56.02 1.84 -17.62
CA TRP A 832 -54.66 1.37 -17.26
C TRP A 832 -53.65 1.40 -18.41
N ALA A 833 -54.05 1.86 -19.62
CA ALA A 833 -53.22 1.83 -20.82
C ALA A 833 -52.42 3.14 -21.11
N MET A 834 -52.27 4.04 -20.12
CA MET A 834 -51.56 5.33 -20.27
C MET A 834 -50.57 5.66 -19.13
N ALA A 835 -50.09 4.66 -18.39
CA ALA A 835 -49.21 4.87 -17.22
C ALA A 835 -48.01 3.88 -17.15
N ALA A 836 -47.52 3.42 -18.30
CA ALA A 836 -46.30 2.65 -18.49
C ALA A 836 -45.67 2.98 -19.86
#